data_AF-A0A8B5WGH3-F1
#
_entry.id   AF-A0A8B5WGH3-F1
#
_cell.length_a   1.000
_cell.length_b   1.000
_cell.length_c   1.000
_cell.angle_alpha   90.00
_cell.angle_beta   90.00
_cell.angle_gamma   90.00
#
_symmetry.space_group_name_H-M   'P 1'
#
loop_
_entity.id
_entity.type
_entity.pdbx_description
1 polymer ?
#
loop_
_entity_poly.entity_id
_entity_poly.type
_entity_poly.pdbx_seq_one_letter_code
_entity_poly.pdbx_strand_id
1 'polypeptide(L)'
;MRPSTSIILLLFLFSVLMGPAAAEPEPAESLPLEPATAEAAEDEAGLLLDPDPDAVEAGMVGEPAEELAEITWLRADGFDPVICPFRGRIDYGPGEIECGLIRVPENRERPDSRTIELLFVRLVARGEDAEGEEVEVRDDPVIYLTGGPGVTVEGYVARLKDHGLLARRDLYILEQRGIGNSGDFCPFFATRNRADQIWPTFAESQLAMMRQAEVCMTGAAEAGVDIAAYHTFENARDVKAMRMALGLDSWNVWGISYGSVLGQAYIKVDPEGIAAVVLDAIVPLDLEELMRIPHWHDRNLEMLFAACAGQPGCQRQFEDLRERYMAAMEKMIAEPVGLDVEPDERYPDGRVYFFQDLIAGLPFSLLYDESTHPAVPAIIAGLTRAVERNDQRLFRALALAEGDSGGFSVSMGMSMAVRCLDGYIDRWAESAPGDFIAYPTLARSFGDLDMIARAPELCRQVGLVPRDPADFALVETDLPIVVANGAWDPITPVPLAEYIMPGFANGRLAIFPHAGHGPTRSVECAGDFMNDFFDDPQADLDQDCVEEGGEAAKYLAGYFRTAAVPRGIVMQAERERRFHGHLAWAGVSWGLSLLGLLVLPAAWVSRRLGGAAIKGAGSTRFLIFLGTLAVAVHLIGLGLAARATAEITEAMMLFGLVPWAVWFAWLAPLALLFGLGGLIQGWRYRERIAAGARIGLFLTGLATLSASLVSLVWGLWPLFS
;
A
#
# COMPACT_ATOMS: atom_id res chain seq x y z
N MET A 1 0.23 16.99 13.67
CA MET A 1 -0.50 15.76 13.31
C MET A 1 -1.60 16.13 12.32
N ARG A 2 -1.32 16.03 11.01
CA ARG A 2 -2.38 15.73 10.03
C ARG A 2 -2.59 14.21 10.09
N PRO A 3 -3.81 13.67 10.00
CA PRO A 3 -3.98 12.23 9.72
C PRO A 3 -3.41 11.94 8.33
N SER A 4 -2.78 10.78 8.15
CA SER A 4 -2.19 10.37 6.87
C SER A 4 -3.15 9.40 6.19
N THR A 5 -4.22 9.94 5.60
CA THR A 5 -5.38 9.19 5.07
C THR A 5 -5.02 8.33 3.85
N SER A 6 -4.26 7.26 4.08
CA SER A 6 -3.69 6.35 3.08
C SER A 6 -4.74 5.41 2.44
N ILE A 7 -6.03 5.74 2.60
CA ILE A 7 -7.17 4.91 2.17
C ILE A 7 -7.28 4.85 0.64
N ILE A 8 -6.82 5.89 -0.08
CA ILE A 8 -6.82 5.89 -1.55
C ILE A 8 -5.62 5.11 -2.12
N LEU A 9 -4.47 5.04 -1.42
CA LEU A 9 -3.31 4.24 -1.86
C LEU A 9 -3.69 2.77 -2.09
N LEU A 10 -4.46 2.20 -1.15
CA LEU A 10 -4.95 0.81 -1.17
C LEU A 10 -5.87 0.50 -2.38
N LEU A 11 -6.44 1.52 -3.01
CA LEU A 11 -7.27 1.42 -4.21
C LEU A 11 -6.47 1.75 -5.47
N PHE A 12 -5.59 2.75 -5.42
CA PHE A 12 -4.76 3.14 -6.55
C PHE A 12 -3.77 2.02 -6.91
N LEU A 13 -3.10 1.40 -5.93
CA LEU A 13 -2.25 0.22 -6.14
C LEU A 13 -2.98 -0.91 -6.87
N PHE A 14 -4.28 -1.07 -6.65
CA PHE A 14 -5.09 -2.15 -7.23
C PHE A 14 -5.29 -1.96 -8.74
N SER A 15 -5.65 -0.75 -9.19
CA SER A 15 -5.72 -0.42 -10.62
C SER A 15 -4.32 -0.41 -11.28
N VAL A 16 -3.28 0.00 -10.53
CA VAL A 16 -1.90 0.09 -11.02
C VAL A 16 -1.25 -1.29 -11.25
N LEU A 17 -1.77 -2.36 -10.65
CA LEU A 17 -1.34 -3.73 -10.93
C LEU A 17 -1.83 -4.27 -12.28
N MET A 18 -2.78 -3.60 -12.94
CA MET A 18 -3.65 -4.13 -14.00
C MET A 18 -3.65 -3.24 -15.26
N GLY A 19 -2.50 -3.20 -15.95
CA GLY A 19 -2.10 -2.13 -16.89
C GLY A 19 -2.95 -1.89 -18.17
N PRO A 20 -3.26 -0.63 -18.54
CA PRO A 20 -4.12 -0.23 -19.69
C PRO A 20 -3.36 0.21 -20.99
N ALA A 21 -3.66 -0.06 -22.29
CA ALA A 21 -4.76 -0.70 -23.09
C ALA A 21 -5.77 0.14 -23.97
N ALA A 22 -5.36 1.16 -24.76
CA ALA A 22 -6.19 2.18 -25.48
C ALA A 22 -7.21 1.79 -26.63
N ALA A 23 -7.79 2.79 -27.31
CA ALA A 23 -8.76 2.58 -28.42
C ALA A 23 -8.90 3.74 -29.45
N GLU A 24 -8.94 3.35 -30.73
CA GLU A 24 -9.18 4.18 -31.94
C GLU A 24 -10.53 4.96 -31.96
N PRO A 25 -10.64 5.99 -32.83
CA PRO A 25 -11.87 6.78 -33.04
C PRO A 25 -12.89 6.15 -34.01
N GLU A 26 -14.13 6.64 -33.98
CA GLU A 26 -15.26 6.17 -34.81
C GLU A 26 -15.18 6.53 -36.32
N PRO A 27 -15.97 5.86 -37.19
CA PRO A 27 -15.59 5.63 -38.59
C PRO A 27 -15.89 6.78 -39.58
N ALA A 28 -15.04 6.86 -40.61
CA ALA A 28 -15.26 7.64 -41.83
C ALA A 28 -15.85 6.77 -42.97
N GLU A 29 -16.37 7.44 -44.01
CA GLU A 29 -17.18 6.80 -45.07
C GLU A 29 -16.45 5.76 -45.94
N SER A 30 -17.21 4.76 -46.38
CA SER A 30 -16.73 3.62 -47.18
C SER A 30 -16.37 3.98 -48.63
N LEU A 31 -15.24 3.47 -49.12
CA LEU A 31 -14.97 3.30 -50.55
C LEU A 31 -14.65 1.82 -50.86
N PRO A 32 -15.09 1.28 -52.01
CA PRO A 32 -14.99 -0.14 -52.31
C PRO A 32 -13.59 -0.55 -52.80
N LEU A 33 -13.11 -1.69 -52.32
CA LEU A 33 -11.97 -2.41 -52.89
C LEU A 33 -12.48 -3.56 -53.78
N GLU A 34 -11.93 -3.66 -55.00
CA GLU A 34 -12.14 -4.83 -55.87
C GLU A 34 -11.20 -5.98 -55.47
N PRO A 35 -11.62 -7.25 -55.64
CA PRO A 35 -10.82 -8.40 -55.22
C PRO A 35 -9.71 -8.75 -56.22
N ALA A 36 -8.47 -8.87 -55.73
CA ALA A 36 -7.37 -9.52 -56.45
C ALA A 36 -7.24 -10.99 -55.99
N THR A 37 -6.99 -11.91 -56.91
CA THR A 37 -6.94 -13.36 -56.67
C THR A 37 -5.56 -13.85 -56.22
N ALA A 38 -5.54 -14.85 -55.34
CA ALA A 38 -4.31 -15.59 -55.01
C ALA A 38 -4.01 -16.65 -56.07
N GLU A 39 -2.74 -16.79 -56.46
CA GLU A 39 -2.23 -17.98 -57.16
C GLU A 39 -0.69 -18.09 -57.03
N ALA A 40 -0.17 -19.30 -57.21
CA ALA A 40 1.25 -19.67 -57.34
C ALA A 40 2.21 -19.40 -56.14
N ALA A 41 2.61 -20.49 -55.47
CA ALA A 41 3.88 -20.61 -54.78
C ALA A 41 4.48 -22.00 -55.10
N GLU A 42 5.68 -22.05 -55.69
CA GLU A 42 6.55 -23.24 -55.82
C GLU A 42 7.94 -22.80 -56.36
N ASP A 43 8.98 -23.59 -56.07
CA ASP A 43 10.41 -23.42 -56.41
C ASP A 43 11.13 -22.15 -55.88
N GLU A 44 12.42 -22.17 -55.53
CA GLU A 44 13.46 -23.24 -55.57
C GLU A 44 14.04 -23.55 -54.18
N ALA A 45 14.77 -24.66 -54.06
CA ALA A 45 15.54 -25.03 -52.88
C ALA A 45 17.02 -25.30 -53.20
N GLY A 46 17.93 -24.80 -52.37
CA GLY A 46 19.29 -25.34 -52.28
C GLY A 46 20.43 -24.35 -52.06
N LEU A 47 20.95 -24.29 -50.83
CA LEU A 47 22.35 -24.68 -50.59
C LEU A 47 22.53 -25.14 -49.14
N LEU A 48 23.14 -26.31 -48.94
CA LEU A 48 23.63 -26.79 -47.65
C LEU A 48 25.16 -26.64 -47.64
N LEU A 49 25.70 -26.27 -46.48
CA LEU A 49 27.12 -26.37 -46.16
C LEU A 49 27.24 -26.99 -44.76
N ASP A 50 28.05 -28.04 -44.63
CA ASP A 50 28.32 -28.69 -43.36
C ASP A 50 29.19 -27.79 -42.45
N PRO A 51 28.99 -27.83 -41.11
CA PRO A 51 29.87 -27.15 -40.16
C PRO A 51 31.21 -27.90 -39.98
N ASP A 52 32.26 -27.14 -39.69
CA ASP A 52 33.61 -27.66 -39.41
C ASP A 52 33.67 -28.29 -37.98
N PRO A 53 34.10 -29.55 -37.81
CA PRO A 53 34.09 -30.22 -36.51
C PRO A 53 35.15 -29.73 -35.51
N ASP A 54 36.18 -28.97 -35.93
CA ASP A 54 37.28 -28.54 -35.04
C ASP A 54 36.97 -27.24 -34.26
N ALA A 55 35.73 -26.73 -34.32
CA ALA A 55 35.32 -25.45 -33.70
C ALA A 55 34.94 -25.53 -32.20
N VAL A 56 35.28 -26.60 -31.47
CA VAL A 56 34.73 -26.90 -30.13
C VAL A 56 35.82 -26.99 -29.03
N GLU A 57 36.73 -26.02 -28.94
CA GLU A 57 37.60 -25.88 -27.74
C GLU A 57 38.14 -24.44 -27.48
N ALA A 58 37.30 -23.41 -27.63
CA ALA A 58 37.63 -22.03 -27.22
C ALA A 58 36.36 -21.20 -26.93
N GLY A 59 35.76 -21.34 -25.74
CA GLY A 59 34.39 -20.86 -25.47
C GLY A 59 34.05 -20.35 -24.07
N MET A 60 35.03 -19.89 -23.27
CA MET A 60 34.80 -19.11 -22.04
C MET A 60 35.98 -18.16 -21.76
N VAL A 61 35.76 -17.19 -20.87
CA VAL A 61 36.65 -16.08 -20.45
C VAL A 61 36.84 -14.99 -21.52
N GLY A 62 36.10 -13.90 -21.33
CA GLY A 62 36.25 -12.67 -22.12
C GLY A 62 35.05 -11.73 -21.96
N GLU A 63 35.05 -10.91 -20.91
CA GLU A 63 34.25 -9.68 -20.93
C GLU A 63 34.59 -8.89 -22.21
N PRO A 64 33.60 -8.33 -22.94
CA PRO A 64 33.89 -7.49 -24.09
C PRO A 64 34.62 -6.23 -23.59
N ALA A 65 35.87 -6.05 -24.03
CA ALA A 65 36.71 -4.91 -23.62
C ALA A 65 36.12 -3.54 -24.00
N GLU A 66 35.08 -3.52 -24.84
CA GLU A 66 34.27 -2.35 -25.16
C GLU A 66 33.31 -1.97 -24.01
N GLU A 67 32.60 -2.91 -23.38
CA GLU A 67 31.73 -2.62 -22.21
C GLU A 67 32.57 -2.12 -21.02
N LEU A 68 33.72 -2.74 -20.77
CA LEU A 68 34.64 -2.28 -19.73
C LEU A 68 35.12 -0.85 -20.01
N ALA A 69 35.38 -0.49 -21.27
CA ALA A 69 35.78 0.85 -21.68
C ALA A 69 34.63 1.87 -21.58
N GLU A 70 33.40 1.49 -21.93
CA GLU A 70 32.20 2.34 -21.84
C GLU A 70 31.82 2.71 -20.40
N ILE A 71 32.22 1.94 -19.39
CA ILE A 71 31.83 2.17 -17.99
C ILE A 71 33.03 2.59 -17.10
N THR A 72 34.28 2.43 -17.56
CA THR A 72 35.49 2.82 -16.80
C THR A 72 35.50 4.30 -16.36
N TRP A 73 34.84 5.20 -17.11
CA TRP A 73 34.76 6.62 -16.72
C TRP A 73 33.91 6.86 -15.47
N LEU A 74 32.93 5.99 -15.13
CA LEU A 74 32.16 6.11 -13.88
C LEU A 74 33.06 5.95 -12.64
N ARG A 75 34.05 5.05 -12.70
CA ARG A 75 35.07 4.88 -11.65
C ARG A 75 36.03 6.08 -11.54
N ALA A 76 36.02 7.00 -12.52
CA ALA A 76 36.87 8.19 -12.53
C ALA A 76 36.10 9.49 -12.18
N ASP A 77 34.86 9.63 -12.63
CA ASP A 77 33.98 10.76 -12.35
C ASP A 77 33.28 10.62 -10.97
N GLY A 78 33.00 9.39 -10.52
CA GLY A 78 32.35 9.09 -9.24
C GLY A 78 30.86 9.47 -9.21
N PHE A 79 30.42 10.07 -8.10
CA PHE A 79 29.06 10.58 -7.92
C PHE A 79 29.06 12.01 -7.36
N ASP A 80 28.00 12.78 -7.64
CA ASP A 80 27.82 14.13 -7.10
C ASP A 80 26.97 14.09 -5.80
N PRO A 81 27.50 14.45 -4.62
CA PRO A 81 26.75 14.40 -3.37
C PRO A 81 25.74 15.56 -3.26
N VAL A 82 24.46 15.23 -3.04
CA VAL A 82 23.35 16.20 -3.06
C VAL A 82 22.54 16.24 -1.75
N ILE A 83 21.86 17.36 -1.51
CA ILE A 83 20.91 17.48 -0.40
C ILE A 83 19.67 16.63 -0.73
N CYS A 84 19.38 15.62 0.10
CA CYS A 84 18.27 14.70 -0.09
C CYS A 84 16.92 15.41 -0.33
N PRO A 85 16.15 15.06 -1.38
CA PRO A 85 15.00 15.85 -1.85
C PRO A 85 13.71 15.68 -1.04
N PHE A 86 13.75 15.02 0.12
CA PHE A 86 12.57 14.73 0.95
C PHE A 86 11.86 15.99 1.50
N ARG A 87 12.55 17.14 1.58
CA ARG A 87 11.99 18.45 2.00
C ARG A 87 11.27 18.42 3.36
N GLY A 88 11.74 17.57 4.29
CA GLY A 88 11.13 17.39 5.62
C GLY A 88 9.89 16.50 5.65
N ARG A 89 9.64 15.70 4.60
CA ARG A 89 8.66 14.58 4.62
C ARG A 89 9.19 13.35 5.36
N ILE A 90 10.51 13.19 5.40
CA ILE A 90 11.24 12.23 6.23
C ILE A 90 11.99 13.02 7.31
N ASP A 91 11.94 12.53 8.55
CA ASP A 91 12.66 13.07 9.70
C ASP A 91 13.91 12.22 9.96
N TYR A 92 15.08 12.85 9.94
CA TYR A 92 16.40 12.22 10.10
C TYR A 92 17.44 13.25 10.57
N GLY A 93 18.41 12.81 11.35
CA GLY A 93 19.52 13.59 11.87
C GLY A 93 20.72 13.72 10.90
N PRO A 94 21.68 14.61 11.20
CA PRO A 94 22.86 14.83 10.36
C PRO A 94 23.75 13.58 10.33
N GLY A 95 23.89 12.97 9.15
CA GLY A 95 24.72 11.77 8.93
C GLY A 95 23.95 10.45 8.96
N GLU A 96 22.65 10.44 9.27
CA GLU A 96 21.82 9.22 9.19
C GLU A 96 21.47 8.83 7.75
N ILE A 97 21.31 9.84 6.88
CA ILE A 97 20.96 9.67 5.47
C ILE A 97 21.79 10.60 4.59
N GLU A 98 22.40 10.04 3.55
CA GLU A 98 23.13 10.76 2.50
C GLU A 98 22.46 10.51 1.13
N CYS A 99 22.65 11.41 0.16
CA CYS A 99 22.13 11.24 -1.20
C CYS A 99 23.18 11.67 -2.24
N GLY A 100 23.12 11.05 -3.42
CA GLY A 100 24.01 11.38 -4.53
C GLY A 100 23.33 11.23 -5.88
N LEU A 101 23.94 11.82 -6.91
CA LEU A 101 23.58 11.63 -8.31
C LEU A 101 24.68 10.83 -9.02
N ILE A 102 24.28 9.79 -9.76
CA ILE A 102 25.13 9.15 -10.78
C ILE A 102 24.67 9.55 -12.18
N ARG A 103 25.60 9.56 -13.14
CA ARG A 103 25.34 9.91 -14.53
C ARG A 103 25.46 8.65 -15.39
N VAL A 104 24.44 8.33 -16.18
CA VAL A 104 24.39 7.10 -17.01
C VAL A 104 23.84 7.40 -18.40
N PRO A 105 24.13 6.58 -19.42
CA PRO A 105 23.40 6.62 -20.69
C PRO A 105 21.90 6.33 -20.46
N GLU A 106 21.04 7.07 -21.16
CA GLU A 106 19.60 6.76 -21.21
C GLU A 106 19.36 5.42 -21.92
N ASN A 107 20.20 5.04 -22.88
CA ASN A 107 20.02 3.79 -23.61
C ASN A 107 21.38 3.24 -24.02
N ARG A 108 21.89 2.24 -23.27
CA ARG A 108 23.17 1.57 -23.58
C ARG A 108 23.13 0.75 -24.87
N GLU A 109 21.95 0.46 -25.42
CA GLU A 109 21.80 -0.20 -26.72
C GLU A 109 21.92 0.81 -27.90
N ARG A 110 22.29 2.07 -27.62
CA ARG A 110 22.51 3.15 -28.60
C ARG A 110 23.79 3.95 -28.29
N PRO A 111 24.85 3.86 -29.12
CA PRO A 111 26.14 4.53 -28.87
C PRO A 111 26.07 6.06 -28.72
N ASP A 112 25.17 6.74 -29.43
CA ASP A 112 24.96 8.19 -29.36
C ASP A 112 23.85 8.60 -28.37
N SER A 113 23.57 7.78 -27.34
CA SER A 113 22.51 8.07 -26.36
C SER A 113 22.82 9.26 -25.44
N ARG A 114 21.78 9.97 -24.99
CA ARG A 114 21.95 11.10 -24.06
C ARG A 114 22.25 10.60 -22.65
N THR A 115 23.00 11.38 -21.87
CA THR A 115 23.20 11.09 -20.44
C THR A 115 21.99 11.56 -19.63
N ILE A 116 21.56 10.74 -18.67
CA ILE A 116 20.60 11.09 -17.61
C ILE A 116 21.26 11.04 -16.23
N GLU A 117 20.64 11.68 -15.25
CA GLU A 117 21.05 11.69 -13.84
C GLU A 117 20.07 10.85 -13.02
N LEU A 118 20.60 9.97 -12.17
CA LEU A 118 19.81 9.12 -11.28
C LEU A 118 20.14 9.43 -9.83
N LEU A 119 19.11 9.66 -9.02
CA LEU A 119 19.22 9.82 -7.58
C LEU A 119 19.42 8.46 -6.90
N PHE A 120 20.42 8.38 -6.03
CA PHE A 120 20.46 7.35 -4.99
C PHE A 120 20.46 7.95 -3.59
N VAL A 121 20.10 7.10 -2.63
CA VAL A 121 20.09 7.38 -1.20
C VAL A 121 20.96 6.33 -0.51
N ARG A 122 21.71 6.72 0.52
CA ARG A 122 22.42 5.84 1.45
C ARG A 122 21.84 6.07 2.84
N LEU A 123 21.29 5.02 3.45
CA LEU A 123 20.93 4.98 4.86
C LEU A 123 22.15 4.42 5.59
N VAL A 124 22.68 5.18 6.54
CA VAL A 124 23.98 4.88 7.16
C VAL A 124 23.81 3.91 8.33
N ALA A 125 24.72 2.95 8.46
CA ALA A 125 24.74 2.01 9.57
C ALA A 125 24.87 2.74 10.93
N ARG A 126 24.09 2.30 11.92
CA ARG A 126 24.02 2.89 13.26
C ARG A 126 25.19 2.46 14.15
N GLY A 127 25.66 1.22 14.02
CA GLY A 127 26.60 0.62 14.97
C GLY A 127 25.99 0.29 16.34
N GLU A 128 24.65 0.28 16.42
CA GLU A 128 23.85 -0.05 17.60
C GLU A 128 22.69 -0.98 17.19
N ASP A 129 22.40 -2.00 18.01
CA ASP A 129 21.32 -2.96 17.81
C ASP A 129 19.93 -2.43 18.27
N ALA A 130 18.93 -3.31 18.42
CA ALA A 130 17.58 -2.93 18.85
C ALA A 130 17.51 -2.58 20.35
N GLU A 131 18.37 -3.19 21.17
CA GLU A 131 18.54 -2.94 22.60
C GLU A 131 19.34 -1.65 22.88
N GLY A 132 20.20 -1.25 21.94
CA GLY A 132 21.09 -0.09 22.04
C GLY A 132 22.49 -0.44 22.56
N GLU A 133 22.96 -1.68 22.34
CA GLU A 133 24.33 -2.11 22.61
C GLU A 133 25.20 -1.92 21.35
N GLU A 134 26.50 -1.63 21.52
CA GLU A 134 27.44 -1.35 20.42
C GLU A 134 27.72 -2.62 19.57
N VAL A 135 27.50 -2.55 18.24
CA VAL A 135 27.77 -3.64 17.28
C VAL A 135 28.73 -3.21 16.17
N GLU A 136 29.42 -4.19 15.56
CA GLU A 136 30.36 -3.92 14.48
C GLU A 136 29.63 -3.49 13.19
N VAL A 137 29.96 -2.29 12.69
CA VAL A 137 29.60 -1.86 11.34
C VAL A 137 30.50 -2.58 10.33
N ARG A 138 29.90 -3.10 9.25
CA ARG A 138 30.52 -4.01 8.29
C ARG A 138 30.72 -3.29 6.94
N ASP A 139 31.87 -3.53 6.30
CA ASP A 139 32.27 -2.87 5.04
C ASP A 139 31.60 -3.47 3.78
N ASP A 140 30.55 -4.29 3.93
CA ASP A 140 29.82 -4.99 2.85
C ASP A 140 28.35 -4.48 2.71
N PRO A 141 28.16 -3.29 2.11
CA PRO A 141 26.86 -2.62 2.05
C PRO A 141 25.80 -3.41 1.28
N VAL A 142 24.53 -3.07 1.50
CA VAL A 142 23.38 -3.68 0.79
C VAL A 142 22.80 -2.70 -0.23
N ILE A 143 22.46 -3.16 -1.44
CA ILE A 143 21.61 -2.43 -2.39
C ILE A 143 20.16 -2.92 -2.29
N TYR A 144 19.24 -1.99 -1.99
CA TYR A 144 17.79 -2.22 -2.06
C TYR A 144 17.27 -2.00 -3.48
N LEU A 145 16.73 -3.05 -4.08
CA LEU A 145 16.10 -3.02 -5.39
C LEU A 145 14.61 -2.69 -5.24
N THR A 146 14.25 -1.51 -5.73
CA THR A 146 12.93 -0.89 -5.53
C THR A 146 11.83 -1.57 -6.34
N GLY A 147 10.64 -1.69 -5.75
CA GLY A 147 9.50 -2.45 -6.30
C GLY A 147 8.47 -1.60 -7.07
N GLY A 148 7.27 -2.16 -7.25
CA GLY A 148 6.15 -1.53 -7.94
C GLY A 148 5.72 -2.26 -9.23
N PRO A 149 6.41 -2.07 -10.38
CA PRO A 149 7.47 -1.09 -10.65
C PRO A 149 7.04 0.38 -10.49
N GLY A 150 8.02 1.29 -10.55
CA GLY A 150 7.78 2.74 -10.61
C GLY A 150 7.63 3.47 -9.26
N VAL A 151 7.81 2.81 -8.12
CA VAL A 151 7.66 3.43 -6.78
C VAL A 151 8.81 4.40 -6.47
N THR A 152 8.49 5.61 -6.01
CA THR A 152 9.47 6.65 -5.61
C THR A 152 10.24 6.27 -4.36
N VAL A 153 11.52 6.67 -4.30
CA VAL A 153 12.47 6.28 -3.24
C VAL A 153 12.06 6.76 -1.85
N GLU A 154 11.31 7.87 -1.77
CA GLU A 154 10.84 8.45 -0.50
C GLU A 154 10.04 7.47 0.37
N GLY A 155 9.15 6.65 -0.22
CA GLY A 155 8.38 5.66 0.52
C GLY A 155 9.25 4.54 1.12
N TYR A 156 10.27 4.10 0.37
CA TYR A 156 11.22 3.09 0.86
C TYR A 156 12.12 3.64 1.96
N VAL A 157 12.66 4.85 1.80
CA VAL A 157 13.46 5.49 2.85
C VAL A 157 12.63 5.71 4.12
N ALA A 158 11.37 6.15 3.97
CA ALA A 158 10.47 6.36 5.11
C ALA A 158 10.11 5.05 5.85
N ARG A 159 10.10 3.89 5.16
CA ARG A 159 9.88 2.57 5.77
C ARG A 159 11.15 1.92 6.32
N LEU A 160 12.31 2.14 5.69
CA LEU A 160 13.53 1.37 5.94
C LEU A 160 14.57 2.08 6.82
N LYS A 161 14.48 3.40 7.04
CA LYS A 161 15.45 4.16 7.87
C LYS A 161 15.61 3.68 9.32
N ASP A 162 14.62 2.95 9.85
CA ASP A 162 14.63 2.44 11.23
C ASP A 162 14.93 0.93 11.28
N HIS A 163 15.04 0.26 10.12
CA HIS A 163 15.11 -1.20 9.98
C HIS A 163 16.35 -1.84 10.65
N GLY A 164 16.21 -3.06 11.19
CA GLY A 164 17.27 -3.75 11.93
C GLY A 164 18.54 -4.05 11.13
N LEU A 165 18.43 -4.17 9.80
CA LEU A 165 19.59 -4.28 8.89
C LEU A 165 20.63 -3.16 9.13
N LEU A 166 20.14 -1.94 9.39
CA LEU A 166 20.95 -0.75 9.65
C LEU A 166 21.69 -0.78 10.99
N ALA A 167 21.56 -1.81 11.82
CA ALA A 167 22.43 -2.00 12.97
C ALA A 167 23.90 -2.17 12.53
N ARG A 168 24.15 -3.00 11.50
CA ARG A 168 25.50 -3.38 11.03
C ARG A 168 25.87 -2.89 9.64
N ARG A 169 24.93 -2.64 8.73
CA ARG A 169 25.22 -2.37 7.30
C ARG A 169 24.54 -1.10 6.77
N ASP A 170 25.23 -0.41 5.85
CA ASP A 170 24.61 0.64 5.05
C ASP A 170 23.59 0.05 4.07
N LEU A 171 22.47 0.75 3.87
CA LEU A 171 21.50 0.43 2.83
C LEU A 171 21.46 1.52 1.76
N TYR A 172 21.94 1.17 0.57
CA TYR A 172 21.80 1.99 -0.62
C TYR A 172 20.44 1.74 -1.28
N ILE A 173 19.83 2.78 -1.85
CA ILE A 173 18.58 2.68 -2.61
C ILE A 173 18.67 3.56 -3.86
N LEU A 174 18.52 2.97 -5.04
CA LEU A 174 18.48 3.69 -6.32
C LEU A 174 17.02 4.08 -6.66
N GLU A 175 16.78 5.37 -6.91
CA GLU A 175 15.56 5.82 -7.59
C GLU A 175 15.74 5.56 -9.09
N GLN A 176 15.01 4.58 -9.62
CA GLN A 176 15.20 4.12 -11.01
C GLN A 176 14.90 5.26 -12.01
N ARG A 177 15.51 5.17 -13.19
CA ARG A 177 15.18 6.00 -14.37
C ARG A 177 13.68 6.21 -14.53
N GLY A 178 13.25 7.44 -14.77
CA GLY A 178 11.83 7.76 -15.00
C GLY A 178 10.97 7.81 -13.74
N ILE A 179 11.57 7.70 -12.54
CA ILE A 179 10.90 7.84 -11.26
C ILE A 179 11.35 9.13 -10.57
N GLY A 180 10.40 9.92 -10.06
CA GLY A 180 10.67 11.03 -9.14
C GLY A 180 11.74 12.01 -9.63
N ASN A 181 12.87 12.03 -8.92
CA ASN A 181 14.00 12.93 -9.18
C ASN A 181 14.91 12.41 -10.30
N SER A 182 14.90 11.09 -10.57
CA SER A 182 15.59 10.42 -11.68
C SER A 182 14.87 10.59 -13.03
N GLY A 183 14.31 11.78 -13.26
CA GLY A 183 13.70 12.19 -14.53
C GLY A 183 12.31 11.63 -14.82
N ASP A 184 11.34 11.77 -13.90
CA ASP A 184 9.93 11.41 -14.17
C ASP A 184 9.41 12.09 -15.46
N PHE A 185 9.05 11.27 -16.45
CA PHE A 185 8.56 11.72 -17.74
C PHE A 185 7.03 11.86 -17.80
N CYS A 186 6.29 11.38 -16.80
CA CYS A 186 4.83 11.53 -16.69
C CYS A 186 4.37 11.99 -15.29
N PRO A 187 4.96 13.04 -14.68
CA PRO A 187 4.73 13.44 -13.28
C PRO A 187 3.31 13.94 -12.98
N PHE A 188 2.49 14.13 -14.03
CA PHE A 188 1.10 14.54 -13.91
C PHE A 188 0.09 13.40 -14.10
N PHE A 189 0.50 12.15 -14.38
CA PHE A 189 -0.41 11.05 -14.75
C PHE A 189 -1.63 10.94 -13.81
N ALA A 190 -1.40 10.74 -12.51
CA ALA A 190 -2.46 10.61 -11.49
C ALA A 190 -3.28 11.91 -11.25
N THR A 191 -2.92 13.01 -11.90
CA THR A 191 -3.65 14.30 -11.89
C THR A 191 -4.29 14.66 -13.24
N ARG A 192 -3.98 13.92 -14.33
CA ARG A 192 -4.50 14.15 -15.68
C ARG A 192 -5.92 13.60 -15.81
N ASN A 193 -6.89 14.27 -15.18
CA ASN A 193 -8.31 13.89 -15.07
C ASN A 193 -8.56 12.69 -14.13
N ARG A 194 -9.67 12.70 -13.36
CA ARG A 194 -10.15 11.55 -12.56
C ARG A 194 -10.93 10.57 -13.45
N ALA A 195 -10.27 10.17 -14.53
CA ALA A 195 -10.85 9.35 -15.58
C ALA A 195 -11.03 7.88 -15.16
N ASP A 196 -10.66 7.52 -13.93
CA ASP A 196 -10.98 6.28 -13.24
C ASP A 196 -12.42 6.27 -12.67
N GLN A 197 -12.94 7.43 -12.26
CA GLN A 197 -14.12 7.52 -11.39
C GLN A 197 -15.31 8.30 -11.98
N ILE A 198 -15.18 8.95 -13.15
CA ILE A 198 -16.25 9.76 -13.76
C ILE A 198 -17.12 9.02 -14.79
N TRP A 199 -16.72 7.82 -15.24
CA TRP A 199 -17.44 7.06 -16.27
C TRP A 199 -18.52 6.14 -15.68
N PRO A 200 -19.61 5.87 -16.41
CA PRO A 200 -20.70 5.04 -15.89
C PRO A 200 -20.40 3.53 -15.91
N THR A 201 -19.38 3.06 -16.63
CA THR A 201 -18.97 1.65 -16.66
C THR A 201 -17.49 1.44 -16.36
N PHE A 202 -17.16 0.25 -15.85
CA PHE A 202 -15.78 -0.14 -15.51
C PHE A 202 -14.88 -0.24 -16.75
N ALA A 203 -15.41 -0.72 -17.88
CA ALA A 203 -14.68 -0.78 -19.14
C ALA A 203 -14.33 0.62 -19.69
N GLU A 204 -15.23 1.60 -19.57
CA GLU A 204 -14.94 3.00 -19.93
C GLU A 204 -13.91 3.65 -18.99
N SER A 205 -13.97 3.34 -17.69
CA SER A 205 -12.99 3.77 -16.68
C SER A 205 -11.58 3.27 -17.03
N GLN A 206 -11.43 1.95 -17.22
CA GLN A 206 -10.18 1.36 -17.71
C GLN A 206 -9.77 2.05 -19.03
N LEU A 207 -10.68 2.15 -20.01
CA LEU A 207 -10.42 2.78 -21.32
C LEU A 207 -9.93 4.23 -21.25
N ALA A 208 -10.28 4.97 -20.20
CA ALA A 208 -9.77 6.32 -20.01
C ALA A 208 -8.41 6.36 -19.29
N MET A 209 -8.10 5.42 -18.38
CA MET A 209 -6.74 5.24 -17.84
C MET A 209 -5.74 4.95 -18.96
N MET A 210 -6.10 4.12 -19.95
CA MET A 210 -5.22 3.85 -21.09
C MET A 210 -4.91 5.10 -21.91
N ARG A 211 -5.92 5.95 -22.16
CA ARG A 211 -5.73 7.21 -22.89
C ARG A 211 -4.82 8.19 -22.13
N GLN A 212 -4.78 8.12 -20.79
CA GLN A 212 -3.79 8.85 -19.99
C GLN A 212 -2.38 8.30 -20.21
N ALA A 213 -2.21 6.97 -20.30
CA ALA A 213 -0.94 6.31 -20.60
C ALA A 213 -0.45 6.61 -22.02
N GLU A 214 -1.33 6.57 -23.01
CA GLU A 214 -1.05 6.94 -24.41
C GLU A 214 -0.54 8.39 -24.53
N VAL A 215 -1.27 9.34 -23.93
CA VAL A 215 -0.88 10.77 -23.89
C VAL A 215 0.30 11.03 -22.94
N CYS A 216 0.69 10.06 -22.12
CA CYS A 216 1.93 10.06 -21.34
C CYS A 216 3.11 9.66 -22.24
N MET A 217 3.06 8.48 -22.86
CA MET A 217 4.16 7.92 -23.66
C MET A 217 4.46 8.74 -24.92
N THR A 218 3.44 9.12 -25.67
CA THR A 218 3.60 9.97 -26.87
C THR A 218 4.21 11.33 -26.50
N GLY A 219 3.76 11.94 -25.40
CA GLY A 219 4.32 13.21 -24.92
C GLY A 219 5.76 13.11 -24.40
N ALA A 220 6.16 11.95 -23.87
CA ALA A 220 7.55 11.67 -23.48
C ALA A 220 8.45 11.49 -24.70
N ALA A 221 8.00 10.73 -25.70
CA ALA A 221 8.72 10.57 -26.98
C ALA A 221 8.86 11.91 -27.73
N GLU A 222 7.81 12.74 -27.78
CA GLU A 222 7.87 14.11 -28.33
C GLU A 222 8.85 15.03 -27.56
N ALA A 223 9.03 14.80 -26.25
CA ALA A 223 10.02 15.49 -25.42
C ALA A 223 11.44 14.92 -25.56
N GLY A 224 11.66 13.91 -26.40
CA GLY A 224 12.96 13.28 -26.64
C GLY A 224 13.40 12.33 -25.53
N VAL A 225 12.46 11.66 -24.85
CA VAL A 225 12.71 10.52 -23.96
C VAL A 225 12.77 9.24 -24.79
N ASP A 226 13.84 8.45 -24.65
CA ASP A 226 13.94 7.15 -25.30
C ASP A 226 13.22 6.07 -24.49
N ILE A 227 11.89 6.09 -24.54
CA ILE A 227 11.00 5.24 -23.73
C ILE A 227 11.27 3.73 -23.85
N ALA A 228 11.93 3.27 -24.93
CA ALA A 228 12.33 1.88 -25.12
C ALA A 228 13.39 1.41 -24.10
N ALA A 229 14.10 2.33 -23.44
CA ALA A 229 15.16 2.04 -22.48
C ALA A 229 14.70 2.09 -21.00
N TYR A 230 13.38 1.98 -20.77
CA TYR A 230 12.76 2.05 -19.44
C TYR A 230 12.20 0.67 -19.04
N HIS A 231 13.08 -0.33 -19.04
CA HIS A 231 12.80 -1.76 -18.80
C HIS A 231 13.80 -2.37 -17.81
N THR A 232 13.53 -3.57 -17.29
CA THR A 232 14.24 -4.11 -16.12
C THR A 232 15.74 -4.37 -16.35
N PHE A 233 16.15 -4.79 -17.55
CA PHE A 233 17.57 -5.00 -17.84
C PHE A 233 18.38 -3.70 -17.91
N GLU A 234 17.80 -2.59 -18.34
CA GLU A 234 18.47 -1.29 -18.31
C GLU A 234 18.52 -0.70 -16.89
N ASN A 235 17.48 -0.95 -16.07
CA ASN A 235 17.54 -0.71 -14.61
C ASN A 235 18.69 -1.50 -13.96
N ALA A 236 18.87 -2.79 -14.31
CA ALA A 236 19.97 -3.61 -13.78
C ALA A 236 21.35 -3.08 -14.20
N ARG A 237 21.48 -2.58 -15.43
CA ARG A 237 22.70 -1.90 -15.91
C ARG A 237 22.95 -0.57 -15.18
N ASP A 238 21.93 0.09 -14.62
CA ASP A 238 22.10 1.25 -13.73
C ASP A 238 22.56 0.85 -12.32
N VAL A 239 22.12 -0.31 -11.80
CA VAL A 239 22.63 -0.86 -10.53
C VAL A 239 24.12 -1.21 -10.65
N LYS A 240 24.55 -1.84 -11.75
CA LYS A 240 25.96 -2.07 -12.11
C LYS A 240 26.74 -0.75 -12.17
N ALA A 241 26.20 0.25 -12.86
CA ALA A 241 26.80 1.58 -12.96
C ALA A 241 26.95 2.28 -11.60
N MET A 242 25.96 2.15 -10.71
CA MET A 242 26.02 2.70 -9.35
C MET A 242 27.12 2.05 -8.52
N ARG A 243 27.21 0.72 -8.51
CA ARG A 243 28.29 -0.04 -7.83
C ARG A 243 29.67 0.44 -8.29
N MET A 244 29.85 0.60 -9.60
CA MET A 244 31.10 1.08 -10.19
C MET A 244 31.41 2.54 -9.85
N ALA A 245 30.42 3.44 -9.86
CA ALA A 245 30.58 4.85 -9.48
C ALA A 245 30.90 5.06 -7.98
N LEU A 246 30.42 4.16 -7.11
CA LEU A 246 30.78 4.10 -5.70
C LEU A 246 32.17 3.48 -5.45
N GLY A 247 32.80 2.88 -6.48
CA GLY A 247 34.09 2.21 -6.35
C GLY A 247 34.04 0.85 -5.65
N LEU A 248 32.86 0.24 -5.53
CA LEU A 248 32.66 -1.06 -4.87
C LEU A 248 33.01 -2.21 -5.82
N ASP A 249 33.80 -3.18 -5.33
CA ASP A 249 34.09 -4.40 -6.09
C ASP A 249 32.90 -5.37 -6.08
N SER A 250 32.21 -5.51 -4.94
CA SER A 250 30.94 -6.24 -4.81
C SER A 250 30.07 -5.63 -3.69
N TRP A 251 28.79 -6.00 -3.66
CA TRP A 251 27.87 -5.67 -2.56
C TRP A 251 26.81 -6.77 -2.34
N ASN A 252 26.12 -6.70 -1.21
CA ASN A 252 24.96 -7.54 -0.90
C ASN A 252 23.70 -6.98 -1.59
N VAL A 253 22.78 -7.86 -2.02
CA VAL A 253 21.59 -7.46 -2.79
C VAL A 253 20.33 -7.81 -2.02
N TRP A 254 19.38 -6.88 -1.91
CA TRP A 254 18.06 -7.10 -1.32
C TRP A 254 16.97 -6.58 -2.26
N GLY A 255 16.10 -7.44 -2.78
CA GLY A 255 15.07 -7.05 -3.75
C GLY A 255 13.70 -7.63 -3.42
N ILE A 256 12.67 -6.78 -3.34
CA ILE A 256 11.31 -7.17 -2.94
C ILE A 256 10.32 -6.97 -4.08
N SER A 257 9.41 -7.93 -4.33
CA SER A 257 8.34 -7.80 -5.31
C SER A 257 8.90 -7.63 -6.73
N TYR A 258 8.52 -6.60 -7.50
CA TYR A 258 9.23 -6.21 -8.73
C TYR A 258 10.76 -6.07 -8.54
N GLY A 259 11.22 -5.66 -7.35
CA GLY A 259 12.63 -5.62 -6.99
C GLY A 259 13.33 -6.98 -7.02
N SER A 260 12.59 -8.09 -6.90
CA SER A 260 13.14 -9.44 -7.07
C SER A 260 13.35 -9.80 -8.54
N VAL A 261 12.55 -9.24 -9.46
CA VAL A 261 12.77 -9.35 -10.92
C VAL A 261 14.01 -8.56 -11.31
N LEU A 262 14.13 -7.34 -10.78
CA LEU A 262 15.34 -6.53 -10.91
C LEU A 262 16.56 -7.24 -10.31
N GLY A 263 16.41 -7.99 -9.22
CA GLY A 263 17.46 -8.84 -8.64
C GLY A 263 17.88 -9.98 -9.56
N GLN A 264 16.93 -10.72 -10.14
CA GLN A 264 17.21 -11.77 -11.13
C GLN A 264 17.87 -11.21 -12.40
N ALA A 265 17.42 -10.06 -12.89
CA ALA A 265 18.06 -9.38 -14.01
C ALA A 265 19.46 -8.85 -13.65
N TYR A 266 19.69 -8.38 -12.42
CA TYR A 266 20.99 -7.93 -11.95
C TYR A 266 21.99 -9.09 -11.82
N ILE A 267 21.55 -10.27 -11.37
CA ILE A 267 22.35 -11.52 -11.42
C ILE A 267 22.77 -11.86 -12.85
N LYS A 268 21.94 -11.61 -13.88
CA LYS A 268 22.33 -11.80 -15.30
C LYS A 268 23.28 -10.72 -15.84
N VAL A 269 23.30 -9.52 -15.26
CA VAL A 269 24.01 -8.33 -15.80
C VAL A 269 25.36 -8.07 -15.12
N ASP A 270 25.50 -8.47 -13.86
CA ASP A 270 26.66 -8.14 -13.01
C ASP A 270 26.93 -9.21 -11.92
N PRO A 271 26.97 -10.52 -12.25
CA PRO A 271 27.07 -11.58 -11.24
C PRO A 271 28.33 -11.48 -10.37
N GLU A 272 29.46 -11.01 -10.95
CA GLU A 272 30.71 -10.78 -10.22
C GLU A 272 30.63 -9.59 -9.23
N GLY A 273 29.62 -8.72 -9.36
CA GLY A 273 29.35 -7.61 -8.44
C GLY A 273 28.56 -7.98 -7.19
N ILE A 274 28.18 -9.25 -7.02
CA ILE A 274 27.23 -9.71 -5.99
C ILE A 274 27.95 -10.62 -4.97
N ALA A 275 27.82 -10.29 -3.69
CA ALA A 275 28.33 -11.13 -2.60
C ALA A 275 27.30 -12.19 -2.16
N ALA A 276 26.08 -11.76 -1.87
CA ALA A 276 24.93 -12.61 -1.50
C ALA A 276 23.61 -11.87 -1.80
N VAL A 277 22.51 -12.60 -1.91
CA VAL A 277 21.20 -12.06 -2.35
C VAL A 277 20.06 -12.48 -1.42
N VAL A 278 19.22 -11.52 -1.01
CA VAL A 278 17.88 -11.75 -0.46
C VAL A 278 16.84 -11.33 -1.50
N LEU A 279 16.09 -12.29 -2.02
CA LEU A 279 14.96 -12.06 -2.92
C LEU A 279 13.65 -12.29 -2.14
N ASP A 280 12.98 -11.21 -1.73
CA ASP A 280 11.77 -11.29 -0.92
C ASP A 280 10.50 -11.11 -1.76
N ALA A 281 9.44 -11.81 -1.40
CA ALA A 281 8.14 -11.80 -2.07
C ALA A 281 8.29 -11.98 -3.59
N ILE A 282 8.91 -13.09 -3.99
CA ILE A 282 9.47 -13.19 -5.34
C ILE A 282 8.43 -13.29 -6.47
N VAL A 283 8.65 -12.45 -7.48
CA VAL A 283 8.16 -12.60 -8.85
C VAL A 283 9.19 -13.40 -9.69
N PRO A 284 8.81 -14.49 -10.37
CA PRO A 284 9.68 -15.19 -11.33
C PRO A 284 10.07 -14.30 -12.51
N LEU A 285 11.33 -14.36 -12.99
CA LEU A 285 11.80 -13.49 -14.08
C LEU A 285 11.02 -13.67 -15.40
N ASP A 286 10.56 -14.89 -15.70
CA ASP A 286 9.79 -15.21 -16.91
C ASP A 286 8.31 -14.78 -16.87
N LEU A 287 7.87 -14.29 -15.69
CA LEU A 287 6.51 -13.87 -15.36
C LEU A 287 5.46 -14.99 -15.48
N GLU A 288 5.85 -16.27 -15.50
CA GLU A 288 4.91 -17.40 -15.62
C GLU A 288 4.09 -17.62 -14.35
N GLU A 289 2.82 -17.98 -14.54
CA GLU A 289 1.75 -18.05 -13.52
C GLU A 289 1.51 -16.78 -12.67
N LEU A 290 2.41 -15.78 -12.69
CA LEU A 290 2.30 -14.53 -11.92
C LEU A 290 0.98 -13.80 -12.18
N MET A 291 0.64 -13.54 -13.45
CA MET A 291 -0.50 -12.68 -13.81
C MET A 291 -1.88 -13.33 -13.56
N ARG A 292 -1.93 -14.49 -12.91
CA ARG A 292 -3.15 -15.18 -12.45
C ARG A 292 -3.65 -14.64 -11.10
N ILE A 293 -3.76 -13.32 -11.00
CA ILE A 293 -4.11 -12.63 -9.75
C ILE A 293 -5.49 -13.05 -9.19
N PRO A 294 -6.54 -13.31 -10.00
CA PRO A 294 -7.79 -13.88 -9.49
C PRO A 294 -7.60 -15.24 -8.80
N HIS A 295 -6.75 -16.11 -9.33
CA HIS A 295 -6.39 -17.39 -8.70
C HIS A 295 -5.65 -17.20 -7.36
N TRP A 296 -4.64 -16.33 -7.33
CA TRP A 296 -3.86 -16.06 -6.11
C TRP A 296 -4.66 -15.34 -5.02
N HIS A 297 -5.60 -14.47 -5.40
CA HIS A 297 -6.50 -13.83 -4.45
C HIS A 297 -7.53 -14.81 -3.88
N ASP A 298 -8.11 -15.72 -4.68
CA ASP A 298 -9.05 -16.72 -4.14
C ASP A 298 -8.38 -17.65 -3.13
N ARG A 299 -7.16 -18.13 -3.41
CA ARG A 299 -6.32 -18.90 -2.45
C ARG A 299 -6.18 -18.18 -1.11
N ASN A 300 -5.87 -16.88 -1.13
CA ASN A 300 -5.72 -16.07 0.07
C ASN A 300 -7.05 -15.78 0.79
N LEU A 301 -8.15 -15.61 0.05
CA LEU A 301 -9.49 -15.52 0.63
C LEU A 301 -9.89 -16.84 1.32
N GLU A 302 -9.58 -18.01 0.73
CA GLU A 302 -9.84 -19.30 1.36
C GLU A 302 -9.06 -19.48 2.66
N MET A 303 -7.77 -19.11 2.68
CA MET A 303 -6.95 -19.08 3.91
C MET A 303 -7.55 -18.16 4.98
N LEU A 304 -7.96 -16.94 4.61
CA LEU A 304 -8.56 -15.95 5.50
C LEU A 304 -9.88 -16.44 6.11
N PHE A 305 -10.79 -16.97 5.28
CA PHE A 305 -12.08 -17.46 5.76
C PHE A 305 -11.94 -18.76 6.59
N ALA A 306 -10.98 -19.64 6.25
CA ALA A 306 -10.67 -20.81 7.06
C ALA A 306 -10.10 -20.43 8.44
N ALA A 307 -9.16 -19.50 8.50
CA ALA A 307 -8.60 -19.01 9.77
C ALA A 307 -9.66 -18.30 10.63
N CYS A 308 -10.55 -17.51 10.03
CA CYS A 308 -11.68 -16.93 10.75
C CYS A 308 -12.67 -18.00 11.26
N ALA A 309 -12.96 -19.04 10.47
CA ALA A 309 -13.80 -20.16 10.89
C ALA A 309 -13.17 -20.96 12.06
N GLY A 310 -11.84 -21.04 12.11
CA GLY A 310 -11.09 -21.63 13.23
C GLY A 310 -11.17 -20.84 14.54
N GLN A 311 -11.58 -19.57 14.52
CA GLN A 311 -11.70 -18.73 15.71
C GLN A 311 -13.18 -18.57 16.14
N PRO A 312 -13.61 -19.14 17.29
CA PRO A 312 -15.02 -19.10 17.72
C PRO A 312 -15.60 -17.71 18.00
N GLY A 313 -14.78 -16.65 18.02
CA GLY A 313 -15.25 -15.27 17.98
C GLY A 313 -15.62 -14.83 16.55
N CYS A 314 -14.70 -15.03 15.61
CA CYS A 314 -14.80 -14.62 14.22
C CYS A 314 -15.92 -15.41 13.50
N GLN A 315 -15.90 -16.74 13.59
CA GLN A 315 -16.91 -17.64 13.02
C GLN A 315 -18.36 -17.22 13.39
N ARG A 316 -18.63 -16.87 14.65
CA ARG A 316 -19.99 -16.51 15.11
C ARG A 316 -20.46 -15.10 14.73
N GLN A 317 -19.56 -14.24 14.23
CA GLN A 317 -19.93 -12.90 13.72
C GLN A 317 -19.97 -12.87 12.19
N PHE A 318 -19.14 -13.68 11.55
CA PHE A 318 -18.86 -13.66 10.11
C PHE A 318 -19.30 -14.97 9.42
N GLU A 319 -20.37 -15.57 9.94
CA GLU A 319 -21.14 -16.61 9.27
C GLU A 319 -21.55 -16.13 7.85
N ASP A 320 -21.43 -17.03 6.88
CA ASP A 320 -21.69 -16.84 5.45
C ASP A 320 -20.95 -15.65 4.79
N LEU A 321 -19.84 -15.17 5.37
CA LEU A 321 -19.17 -13.95 4.89
C LEU A 321 -18.56 -14.09 3.48
N ARG A 322 -18.01 -15.26 3.10
CA ARG A 322 -17.49 -15.47 1.72
C ARG A 322 -18.61 -15.35 0.69
N GLU A 323 -19.72 -16.05 0.88
CA GLU A 323 -20.87 -16.00 -0.02
C GLU A 323 -21.40 -14.58 -0.19
N ARG A 324 -21.61 -13.87 0.94
CA ARG A 324 -22.11 -12.48 0.92
C ARG A 324 -21.12 -11.48 0.33
N TYR A 325 -19.82 -11.73 0.44
CA TYR A 325 -18.77 -10.93 -0.20
C TYR A 325 -18.75 -11.13 -1.72
N MET A 326 -18.82 -12.37 -2.20
CA MET A 326 -18.95 -12.66 -3.63
C MET A 326 -20.22 -12.04 -4.22
N ALA A 327 -21.36 -12.20 -3.56
CA ALA A 327 -22.63 -11.59 -3.96
C ALA A 327 -22.62 -10.05 -3.94
N ALA A 328 -21.77 -9.41 -3.11
CA ALA A 328 -21.58 -7.96 -3.13
C ALA A 328 -20.78 -7.50 -4.36
N MET A 329 -19.73 -8.23 -4.74
CA MET A 329 -18.99 -7.96 -5.99
C MET A 329 -19.88 -8.18 -7.22
N GLU A 330 -20.63 -9.28 -7.27
CA GLU A 330 -21.60 -9.55 -8.36
C GLU A 330 -22.68 -8.46 -8.48
N LYS A 331 -23.15 -7.93 -7.34
CA LYS A 331 -24.08 -6.79 -7.36
C LYS A 331 -23.43 -5.54 -7.96
N MET A 332 -22.18 -5.22 -7.64
CA MET A 332 -21.52 -4.02 -8.19
C MET A 332 -21.11 -4.17 -9.66
N ILE A 333 -20.82 -5.40 -10.11
CA ILE A 333 -20.64 -5.72 -11.55
C ILE A 333 -21.94 -5.44 -12.33
N ALA A 334 -23.10 -5.74 -11.74
CA ALA A 334 -24.41 -5.55 -12.38
C ALA A 334 -25.00 -4.13 -12.20
N GLU A 335 -24.72 -3.47 -11.08
CA GLU A 335 -25.22 -2.14 -10.70
C GLU A 335 -24.12 -1.35 -9.96
N PRO A 336 -23.22 -0.64 -10.70
CA PRO A 336 -22.20 0.22 -10.11
C PRO A 336 -22.79 1.33 -9.23
N VAL A 337 -22.08 1.69 -8.16
CA VAL A 337 -22.56 2.71 -7.22
C VAL A 337 -22.21 4.10 -7.72
N GLY A 338 -23.10 4.64 -8.55
CA GLY A 338 -23.09 6.06 -8.93
C GLY A 338 -23.54 6.97 -7.78
N LEU A 339 -22.89 8.13 -7.66
CA LEU A 339 -23.19 9.20 -6.71
C LEU A 339 -23.11 10.56 -7.39
N ASP A 340 -24.08 11.43 -7.07
CA ASP A 340 -23.92 12.86 -7.29
C ASP A 340 -23.04 13.47 -6.18
N VAL A 341 -22.18 14.42 -6.53
CA VAL A 341 -21.29 15.20 -5.65
C VAL A 341 -21.36 16.69 -6.04
N GLU A 342 -20.88 17.59 -5.17
CA GLU A 342 -20.78 19.01 -5.55
C GLU A 342 -19.69 19.16 -6.63
N PRO A 343 -19.93 19.83 -7.78
CA PRO A 343 -18.92 19.99 -8.82
C PRO A 343 -17.69 20.78 -8.37
N ASP A 344 -16.51 20.22 -8.63
CA ASP A 344 -15.20 20.82 -8.33
C ASP A 344 -14.16 20.46 -9.42
N GLU A 345 -12.88 20.75 -9.17
CA GLU A 345 -11.77 20.43 -10.10
C GLU A 345 -11.50 18.92 -10.23
N ARG A 346 -12.06 18.10 -9.35
CA ARG A 346 -11.87 16.63 -9.25
C ARG A 346 -13.02 15.87 -9.92
N TYR A 347 -14.24 16.38 -9.80
CA TYR A 347 -15.48 15.83 -10.36
C TYR A 347 -16.28 16.95 -11.07
N PRO A 348 -15.83 17.46 -12.24
CA PRO A 348 -16.40 18.65 -12.89
C PRO A 348 -17.86 18.49 -13.31
N ASP A 349 -18.29 17.27 -13.65
CA ASP A 349 -19.70 16.95 -13.97
C ASP A 349 -20.58 16.69 -12.73
N GLY A 350 -20.03 16.84 -11.52
CA GLY A 350 -20.76 16.63 -10.26
C GLY A 350 -21.14 15.17 -10.01
N ARG A 351 -20.39 14.20 -10.56
CA ARG A 351 -20.68 12.77 -10.44
C ARG A 351 -19.42 11.93 -10.28
N VAL A 352 -19.57 10.85 -9.52
CA VAL A 352 -18.54 9.84 -9.24
C VAL A 352 -19.17 8.44 -9.24
N TYR A 353 -18.44 7.43 -9.69
CA TYR A 353 -18.84 6.02 -9.74
C TYR A 353 -17.85 5.14 -8.97
N PHE A 354 -18.36 4.07 -8.37
CA PHE A 354 -17.57 3.02 -7.72
C PHE A 354 -17.98 1.65 -8.25
N PHE A 355 -16.99 0.80 -8.54
CA PHE A 355 -17.18 -0.54 -9.09
C PHE A 355 -16.78 -1.62 -8.07
N GLN A 356 -16.84 -2.88 -8.49
CA GLN A 356 -16.48 -4.07 -7.70
C GLN A 356 -15.01 -4.11 -7.26
N ASP A 357 -14.13 -3.37 -7.96
CA ASP A 357 -12.71 -3.20 -7.67
C ASP A 357 -12.45 -2.65 -6.25
N LEU A 358 -13.27 -1.70 -5.79
CA LEU A 358 -13.28 -1.19 -4.41
C LEU A 358 -13.50 -2.31 -3.37
N ILE A 359 -14.30 -3.32 -3.72
CA ILE A 359 -14.68 -4.40 -2.82
C ILE A 359 -13.59 -5.48 -2.76
N ALA A 360 -12.99 -5.82 -3.91
CA ALA A 360 -11.84 -6.75 -3.98
C ALA A 360 -10.53 -6.13 -3.47
N GLY A 361 -10.28 -4.87 -3.83
CA GLY A 361 -8.99 -4.22 -3.67
C GLY A 361 -8.63 -3.82 -2.24
N LEU A 362 -9.56 -3.29 -1.45
CA LEU A 362 -9.23 -2.94 -0.07
C LEU A 362 -8.84 -4.18 0.78
N PRO A 363 -9.53 -5.34 0.71
CA PRO A 363 -9.08 -6.57 1.34
C PRO A 363 -7.76 -7.11 0.77
N PHE A 364 -7.60 -7.12 -0.56
CA PHE A 364 -6.35 -7.54 -1.23
C PHE A 364 -5.14 -6.74 -0.75
N SER A 365 -5.21 -5.40 -0.82
CA SER A 365 -4.13 -4.49 -0.47
C SER A 365 -3.84 -4.41 1.04
N LEU A 366 -4.74 -4.92 1.91
CA LEU A 366 -4.47 -5.08 3.34
C LEU A 366 -3.72 -6.39 3.66
N LEU A 367 -3.97 -7.47 2.90
CA LEU A 367 -3.25 -8.74 3.09
C LEU A 367 -1.74 -8.63 2.85
N TYR A 368 -1.28 -7.56 2.19
CA TYR A 368 0.13 -7.18 2.01
C TYR A 368 0.93 -6.99 3.30
N ASP A 369 0.29 -6.76 4.45
CA ASP A 369 0.96 -6.42 5.70
C ASP A 369 0.21 -7.04 6.89
N GLU A 370 0.85 -8.02 7.55
CA GLU A 370 0.29 -8.88 8.58
C GLU A 370 -0.23 -8.14 9.82
N SER A 371 0.33 -6.95 10.09
CA SER A 371 -0.17 -6.03 11.12
C SER A 371 -1.65 -5.69 10.95
N THR A 372 -2.15 -5.68 9.70
CA THR A 372 -3.52 -5.29 9.37
C THR A 372 -4.49 -6.48 9.29
N HIS A 373 -3.98 -7.72 9.16
CA HIS A 373 -4.78 -8.95 9.02
C HIS A 373 -5.90 -9.09 10.06
N PRO A 374 -5.74 -8.72 11.35
CA PRO A 374 -6.82 -8.75 12.35
C PRO A 374 -8.09 -8.00 11.93
N ALA A 375 -7.98 -6.94 11.13
CA ALA A 375 -9.12 -6.13 10.69
C ALA A 375 -9.82 -6.65 9.42
N VAL A 376 -9.16 -7.49 8.60
CA VAL A 376 -9.65 -7.79 7.22
C VAL A 376 -11.06 -8.40 7.20
N PRO A 377 -11.44 -9.41 8.02
CA PRO A 377 -12.82 -9.92 8.04
C PRO A 377 -13.86 -8.88 8.48
N ALA A 378 -13.47 -7.96 9.37
CA ALA A 378 -14.33 -6.89 9.86
C ALA A 378 -14.58 -5.80 8.81
N ILE A 379 -13.56 -5.52 7.98
CA ILE A 379 -13.58 -4.61 6.82
C ILE A 379 -14.39 -5.23 5.67
N ILE A 380 -14.15 -6.50 5.30
CA ILE A 380 -14.98 -7.25 4.34
C ILE A 380 -16.46 -7.17 4.76
N ALA A 381 -16.78 -7.50 6.01
CA ALA A 381 -18.14 -7.40 6.55
C ALA A 381 -18.68 -5.96 6.67
N GLY A 382 -17.82 -4.95 6.52
CA GLY A 382 -18.17 -3.53 6.42
C GLY A 382 -18.54 -3.14 4.98
N LEU A 383 -17.66 -3.46 4.03
CA LEU A 383 -17.83 -3.25 2.58
C LEU A 383 -19.09 -3.96 2.06
N THR A 384 -19.18 -5.27 2.27
CA THR A 384 -20.36 -6.09 1.92
C THR A 384 -21.65 -5.46 2.43
N ARG A 385 -21.66 -4.98 3.68
CA ARG A 385 -22.84 -4.34 4.32
C ARG A 385 -23.18 -2.98 3.69
N ALA A 386 -22.20 -2.23 3.20
CA ALA A 386 -22.44 -0.99 2.48
C ALA A 386 -23.06 -1.24 1.11
N VAL A 387 -22.62 -2.29 0.40
CA VAL A 387 -23.19 -2.73 -0.89
C VAL A 387 -24.60 -3.30 -0.73
N GLU A 388 -24.81 -4.19 0.25
CA GLU A 388 -26.13 -4.75 0.62
C GLU A 388 -27.17 -3.65 0.83
N ARG A 389 -26.79 -2.57 1.54
CA ARG A 389 -27.69 -1.52 2.00
C ARG A 389 -27.71 -0.26 1.11
N ASN A 390 -26.83 -0.18 0.11
CA ASN A 390 -26.50 1.05 -0.60
C ASN A 390 -26.21 2.21 0.39
N ASP A 391 -25.19 2.05 1.26
CA ASP A 391 -24.80 3.12 2.20
C ASP A 391 -24.05 4.24 1.49
N GLN A 392 -24.81 5.07 0.79
CA GLN A 392 -24.42 6.29 0.09
C GLN A 392 -23.54 7.22 0.96
N ARG A 393 -23.57 7.14 2.30
CA ARG A 393 -22.67 7.92 3.17
C ARG A 393 -21.23 7.40 3.12
N LEU A 394 -21.03 6.08 3.05
CA LEU A 394 -19.68 5.51 2.96
C LEU A 394 -19.06 5.87 1.62
N PHE A 395 -19.74 5.58 0.51
CA PHE A 395 -19.23 5.89 -0.84
C PHE A 395 -18.99 7.39 -1.03
N ARG A 396 -19.87 8.27 -0.50
CA ARG A 396 -19.65 9.73 -0.52
C ARG A 396 -18.50 10.16 0.39
N ALA A 397 -18.24 9.47 1.50
CA ALA A 397 -17.06 9.71 2.32
C ALA A 397 -15.77 9.26 1.63
N LEU A 398 -15.80 8.21 0.80
CA LEU A 398 -14.65 7.76 0.00
C LEU A 398 -14.33 8.77 -1.12
N ALA A 399 -15.32 9.26 -1.86
CA ALA A 399 -15.12 10.28 -2.91
C ALA A 399 -14.58 11.63 -2.36
N LEU A 400 -15.04 12.01 -1.17
CA LEU A 400 -14.63 13.25 -0.49
C LEU A 400 -13.36 13.11 0.36
N ALA A 401 -12.84 11.90 0.55
CA ALA A 401 -11.58 11.71 1.23
C ALA A 401 -10.43 12.31 0.40
N GLU A 402 -9.49 12.96 1.07
CA GLU A 402 -8.22 13.34 0.47
C GLU A 402 -7.19 12.30 0.86
N GLY A 403 -6.79 11.50 -0.13
CA GLY A 403 -5.75 10.50 0.02
C GLY A 403 -4.40 11.09 -0.34
N ASP A 404 -3.53 11.21 0.66
CA ASP A 404 -2.10 11.20 0.40
C ASP A 404 -1.69 9.73 0.11
N SER A 405 -0.63 9.55 -0.68
CA SER A 405 -0.14 8.24 -1.15
C SER A 405 0.64 7.46 -0.08
N GLY A 406 0.52 7.83 1.20
CA GLY A 406 1.27 7.21 2.31
C GLY A 406 2.81 7.31 2.16
N GLY A 407 3.31 8.22 1.32
CA GLY A 407 4.73 8.29 0.91
C GLY A 407 5.10 7.40 -0.29
N PHE A 408 4.24 6.44 -0.66
CA PHE A 408 4.43 5.52 -1.79
C PHE A 408 3.78 6.07 -3.07
N SER A 409 4.37 7.13 -3.61
CA SER A 409 4.03 7.62 -4.95
C SER A 409 4.56 6.66 -6.03
N VAL A 410 3.85 6.54 -7.16
CA VAL A 410 4.24 5.70 -8.31
C VAL A 410 4.35 6.57 -9.55
N SER A 411 5.52 6.55 -10.20
CA SER A 411 5.67 6.99 -11.59
C SER A 411 4.91 6.03 -12.48
N MET A 412 3.70 6.43 -12.87
CA MET A 412 2.85 5.66 -13.77
C MET A 412 3.42 5.55 -15.18
N GLY A 413 4.24 6.52 -15.60
CA GLY A 413 5.04 6.41 -16.82
C GLY A 413 5.98 5.22 -16.73
N MET A 414 6.85 5.19 -15.71
CA MET A 414 7.81 4.10 -15.54
C MET A 414 7.13 2.74 -15.31
N SER A 415 6.08 2.68 -14.49
CA SER A 415 5.33 1.44 -14.25
C SER A 415 4.76 0.86 -15.54
N MET A 416 4.20 1.70 -16.43
CA MET A 416 3.68 1.23 -17.72
C MET A 416 4.77 0.90 -18.74
N ALA A 417 5.88 1.63 -18.76
CA ALA A 417 7.02 1.31 -19.63
C ALA A 417 7.55 -0.09 -19.32
N VAL A 418 7.87 -0.37 -18.06
CA VAL A 418 8.34 -1.67 -17.59
C VAL A 418 7.31 -2.77 -17.88
N ARG A 419 6.02 -2.55 -17.56
CA ARG A 419 4.97 -3.57 -17.77
C ARG A 419 4.78 -3.95 -19.25
N CYS A 420 4.88 -2.99 -20.16
CA CYS A 420 4.83 -3.26 -21.59
C CYS A 420 6.12 -3.92 -22.09
N LEU A 421 7.30 -3.37 -21.75
CA LEU A 421 8.58 -3.81 -22.30
C LEU A 421 9.03 -5.18 -21.77
N ASP A 422 8.78 -5.48 -20.49
CA ASP A 422 9.09 -6.79 -19.88
C ASP A 422 8.01 -7.87 -20.19
N GLY A 423 6.92 -7.52 -20.88
CA GLY A 423 5.89 -8.50 -21.30
C GLY A 423 4.84 -8.87 -20.25
N TYR A 424 4.75 -8.18 -19.09
CA TYR A 424 3.67 -8.38 -18.10
C TYR A 424 2.27 -8.29 -18.73
N ILE A 425 2.10 -7.35 -19.67
CA ILE A 425 0.82 -7.11 -20.34
C ILE A 425 0.44 -8.28 -21.28
N ASP A 426 1.40 -8.83 -22.03
CA ASP A 426 1.22 -9.99 -22.88
C ASP A 426 0.89 -11.24 -22.05
N ARG A 427 1.67 -11.55 -21.01
CA ARG A 427 1.41 -12.68 -20.10
C ARG A 427 0.05 -12.60 -19.40
N TRP A 428 -0.43 -11.39 -19.11
CA TRP A 428 -1.78 -11.19 -18.56
C TRP A 428 -2.89 -11.43 -19.59
N ALA A 429 -2.68 -11.01 -20.84
CA ALA A 429 -3.60 -11.28 -21.94
C ALA A 429 -3.66 -12.79 -22.27
N GLU A 430 -2.55 -13.52 -22.13
CA GLU A 430 -2.50 -14.98 -22.24
C GLU A 430 -3.26 -15.68 -21.10
N SER A 431 -3.09 -15.24 -19.85
CA SER A 431 -3.63 -15.94 -18.67
C SER A 431 -5.10 -15.61 -18.37
N ALA A 432 -5.54 -14.38 -18.63
CA ALA A 432 -6.86 -13.89 -18.23
C ALA A 432 -8.05 -14.72 -18.74
N PRO A 433 -8.10 -15.23 -19.99
CA PRO A 433 -9.22 -16.05 -20.46
C PRO A 433 -9.50 -17.29 -19.59
N GLY A 434 -8.45 -17.90 -19.01
CA GLY A 434 -8.60 -19.03 -18.08
C GLY A 434 -9.19 -18.61 -16.73
N ASP A 435 -8.66 -17.54 -16.15
CA ASP A 435 -9.11 -17.02 -14.85
C ASP A 435 -10.51 -16.37 -14.93
N PHE A 436 -10.93 -15.82 -16.08
CA PHE A 436 -12.32 -15.38 -16.31
C PHE A 436 -13.32 -16.55 -16.40
N ILE A 437 -12.86 -17.78 -16.69
CA ILE A 437 -13.68 -19.01 -16.66
C ILE A 437 -13.68 -19.61 -15.25
N ALA A 438 -12.54 -19.67 -14.58
CA ALA A 438 -12.39 -20.30 -13.27
C ALA A 438 -12.88 -19.41 -12.10
N TYR A 439 -12.62 -18.11 -12.17
CA TYR A 439 -12.86 -17.13 -11.10
C TYR A 439 -13.69 -15.91 -11.57
N PRO A 440 -14.84 -16.11 -12.26
CA PRO A 440 -15.52 -15.07 -13.05
C PRO A 440 -15.95 -13.80 -12.29
N THR A 441 -16.14 -13.89 -10.97
CA THR A 441 -16.48 -12.74 -10.11
C THR A 441 -15.24 -11.98 -9.64
N LEU A 442 -14.14 -12.67 -9.34
CA LEU A 442 -12.86 -12.02 -9.00
C LEU A 442 -12.20 -11.44 -10.25
N ALA A 443 -12.17 -12.18 -11.36
CA ALA A 443 -11.55 -11.74 -12.61
C ALA A 443 -12.13 -10.42 -13.13
N ARG A 444 -13.47 -10.30 -13.13
CA ARG A 444 -14.19 -9.02 -13.42
C ARG A 444 -13.94 -7.92 -12.38
N SER A 445 -13.42 -8.25 -11.22
CA SER A 445 -13.03 -7.28 -10.19
C SER A 445 -11.60 -6.79 -10.35
N PHE A 446 -10.73 -7.53 -11.03
CA PHE A 446 -9.36 -7.12 -11.36
C PHE A 446 -9.24 -6.46 -12.75
N GLY A 447 -10.17 -6.71 -13.69
CA GLY A 447 -10.16 -6.03 -14.99
C GLY A 447 -11.37 -6.37 -15.87
N ASP A 448 -11.33 -5.90 -17.11
CA ASP A 448 -12.30 -6.25 -18.16
C ASP A 448 -11.60 -7.08 -19.25
N LEU A 449 -12.20 -8.19 -19.68
CA LEU A 449 -11.52 -9.16 -20.54
C LEU A 449 -11.24 -8.62 -21.95
N ASP A 450 -12.14 -7.81 -22.51
CA ASP A 450 -11.93 -7.22 -23.83
C ASP A 450 -10.80 -6.17 -23.75
N MET A 451 -10.75 -5.40 -22.66
CA MET A 451 -9.66 -4.44 -22.43
C MET A 451 -8.31 -5.16 -22.24
N ILE A 452 -8.28 -6.26 -21.49
CA ILE A 452 -7.08 -7.08 -21.26
C ILE A 452 -6.57 -7.69 -22.57
N ALA A 453 -7.44 -8.35 -23.34
CA ALA A 453 -7.06 -9.02 -24.59
C ALA A 453 -6.52 -8.04 -25.65
N ARG A 454 -6.89 -6.76 -25.55
CA ARG A 454 -6.39 -5.69 -26.41
C ARG A 454 -5.05 -5.12 -25.94
N ALA A 455 -4.76 -5.13 -24.63
CA ALA A 455 -3.67 -4.41 -24.00
C ALA A 455 -2.29 -4.52 -24.70
N PRO A 456 -1.84 -5.71 -25.16
CA PRO A 456 -0.52 -5.86 -25.77
C PRO A 456 -0.32 -5.07 -27.06
N GLU A 457 -1.36 -4.94 -27.89
CA GLU A 457 -1.31 -4.16 -29.14
C GLU A 457 -1.10 -2.66 -28.85
N LEU A 458 -1.49 -2.22 -27.66
CA LEU A 458 -1.61 -0.80 -27.35
C LEU A 458 -0.37 -0.27 -26.62
N CYS A 459 0.37 -1.18 -25.97
CA CYS A 459 1.81 -1.02 -25.74
C CYS A 459 2.57 -0.81 -27.08
N ARG A 460 2.34 -1.67 -28.08
CA ARG A 460 3.02 -1.60 -29.39
C ARG A 460 2.71 -0.30 -30.14
N GLN A 461 1.47 0.18 -30.12
CA GLN A 461 1.08 1.43 -30.78
C GLN A 461 1.79 2.68 -30.25
N VAL A 462 2.21 2.70 -28.96
CA VAL A 462 3.02 3.78 -28.39
C VAL A 462 4.54 3.49 -28.43
N GLY A 463 4.98 2.49 -29.20
CA GLY A 463 6.38 2.13 -29.37
C GLY A 463 6.96 1.25 -28.26
N LEU A 464 6.18 0.87 -27.25
CA LEU A 464 6.58 -0.06 -26.19
C LEU A 464 6.37 -1.50 -26.66
N VAL A 465 7.20 -1.94 -27.60
CA VAL A 465 7.22 -3.34 -28.06
C VAL A 465 7.90 -4.21 -26.98
N PRO A 466 7.31 -5.33 -26.53
CA PRO A 466 7.96 -6.23 -25.59
C PRO A 466 9.34 -6.69 -26.07
N ARG A 467 10.26 -6.88 -25.11
CA ARG A 467 11.58 -7.47 -25.29
C ARG A 467 11.48 -8.94 -25.70
N ASP A 468 12.60 -9.53 -26.12
CA ASP A 468 12.65 -10.96 -26.40
C ASP A 468 12.41 -11.75 -25.09
N PRO A 469 11.42 -12.66 -25.02
CA PRO A 469 11.19 -13.49 -23.84
C PRO A 469 12.41 -14.33 -23.43
N ALA A 470 13.37 -14.58 -24.32
CA ALA A 470 14.64 -15.22 -24.00
C ALA A 470 15.49 -14.41 -23.00
N ASP A 471 15.45 -13.06 -23.04
CA ASP A 471 16.08 -12.20 -22.02
C ASP A 471 15.56 -12.57 -20.62
N PHE A 472 14.26 -12.90 -20.53
CA PHE A 472 13.50 -13.13 -19.30
C PHE A 472 13.41 -14.61 -18.86
N ALA A 473 14.07 -15.55 -19.54
CA ALA A 473 14.14 -16.95 -19.09
C ALA A 473 14.69 -17.07 -17.65
N LEU A 474 14.29 -18.11 -16.91
CA LEU A 474 14.71 -18.33 -15.51
C LEU A 474 16.24 -18.25 -15.31
N VAL A 475 16.64 -17.81 -14.11
CA VAL A 475 18.05 -17.63 -13.74
C VAL A 475 18.62 -18.94 -13.19
N GLU A 476 19.72 -19.41 -13.78
CA GLU A 476 20.59 -20.45 -13.22
C GLU A 476 21.82 -19.80 -12.58
N THR A 477 22.10 -20.07 -11.29
CA THR A 477 23.25 -19.49 -10.57
C THR A 477 23.64 -20.30 -9.32
N ASP A 478 24.92 -20.22 -8.94
CA ASP A 478 25.50 -20.75 -7.70
C ASP A 478 25.81 -19.66 -6.65
N LEU A 479 25.36 -18.42 -6.84
CA LEU A 479 25.42 -17.38 -5.82
C LEU A 479 24.70 -17.82 -4.52
N PRO A 480 25.12 -17.34 -3.33
CA PRO A 480 24.36 -17.52 -2.10
C PRO A 480 23.06 -16.72 -2.16
N ILE A 481 21.91 -17.40 -2.19
CA ILE A 481 20.59 -16.76 -2.29
C ILE A 481 19.66 -17.24 -1.17
N VAL A 482 18.97 -16.29 -0.54
CA VAL A 482 17.76 -16.55 0.25
C VAL A 482 16.56 -16.02 -0.53
N VAL A 483 15.64 -16.90 -0.87
CA VAL A 483 14.29 -16.54 -1.31
C VAL A 483 13.41 -16.49 -0.07
N ALA A 484 12.80 -15.35 0.22
CA ALA A 484 11.91 -15.16 1.36
C ALA A 484 10.48 -14.91 0.86
N ASN A 485 9.48 -15.58 1.42
CA ASN A 485 8.07 -15.31 1.11
C ASN A 485 7.20 -15.41 2.35
N GLY A 486 6.20 -14.54 2.44
CA GLY A 486 5.12 -14.71 3.40
C GLY A 486 4.13 -15.77 2.92
N ALA A 487 3.67 -16.63 3.82
CA ALA A 487 2.66 -17.65 3.48
C ALA A 487 1.32 -17.01 3.03
N TRP A 488 1.05 -15.79 3.49
CA TRP A 488 -0.16 -14.99 3.24
C TRP A 488 0.02 -13.92 2.15
N ASP A 489 1.07 -14.03 1.33
CA ASP A 489 1.30 -13.11 0.22
C ASP A 489 0.13 -13.19 -0.81
N PRO A 490 -0.59 -12.07 -1.07
CA PRO A 490 -1.72 -12.03 -1.99
C PRO A 490 -1.32 -11.87 -3.47
N ILE A 491 -0.08 -11.50 -3.78
CA ILE A 491 0.40 -11.14 -5.13
C ILE A 491 1.53 -12.08 -5.60
N THR A 492 2.45 -12.46 -4.71
CA THR A 492 3.63 -13.30 -4.98
C THR A 492 3.69 -14.49 -4.01
N PRO A 493 2.72 -15.42 -4.12
CA PRO A 493 2.58 -16.52 -3.16
C PRO A 493 3.69 -17.57 -3.31
N VAL A 494 3.94 -18.31 -2.22
CA VAL A 494 4.94 -19.38 -2.08
C VAL A 494 5.12 -20.30 -3.30
N PRO A 495 4.08 -20.74 -4.06
CA PRO A 495 4.29 -21.58 -5.25
C PRO A 495 5.17 -20.93 -6.34
N LEU A 496 5.20 -19.60 -6.44
CA LEU A 496 6.10 -18.89 -7.37
C LEU A 496 7.57 -18.95 -6.90
N ALA A 497 7.79 -19.03 -5.58
CA ALA A 497 9.11 -19.25 -5.00
C ALA A 497 9.56 -20.71 -5.22
N GLU A 498 8.69 -21.67 -4.93
CA GLU A 498 8.92 -23.11 -5.16
C GLU A 498 9.25 -23.41 -6.64
N TYR A 499 8.63 -22.68 -7.57
CA TYR A 499 8.85 -22.80 -9.03
C TYR A 499 10.29 -22.47 -9.45
N ILE A 500 10.90 -21.41 -8.91
CA ILE A 500 12.21 -20.92 -9.34
C ILE A 500 13.40 -21.55 -8.60
N MET A 501 13.19 -22.11 -7.41
CA MET A 501 14.27 -22.70 -6.60
C MET A 501 15.21 -23.66 -7.35
N PRO A 502 14.78 -24.47 -8.35
CA PRO A 502 15.69 -25.33 -9.12
C PRO A 502 16.82 -24.60 -9.86
N GLY A 503 16.70 -23.30 -10.15
CA GLY A 503 17.75 -22.49 -10.75
C GLY A 503 18.81 -21.99 -9.77
N PHE A 504 18.53 -21.98 -8.46
CA PHE A 504 19.42 -21.45 -7.44
C PHE A 504 20.17 -22.59 -6.73
N ALA A 505 21.35 -22.96 -7.25
CA ALA A 505 22.09 -24.14 -6.80
C ALA A 505 22.53 -24.07 -5.32
N ASN A 506 22.84 -22.86 -4.84
CA ASN A 506 23.11 -22.54 -3.42
C ASN A 506 21.96 -21.71 -2.80
N GLY A 507 20.76 -21.81 -3.37
CA GLY A 507 19.56 -21.10 -2.92
C GLY A 507 18.86 -21.80 -1.75
N ARG A 508 18.28 -21.02 -0.85
CA ARG A 508 17.44 -21.48 0.26
C ARG A 508 16.12 -20.73 0.30
N LEU A 509 15.05 -21.42 0.70
CA LEU A 509 13.69 -20.88 0.78
C LEU A 509 13.26 -20.70 2.24
N ALA A 510 12.95 -19.47 2.63
CA ALA A 510 12.42 -19.11 3.95
C ALA A 510 10.94 -18.71 3.84
N ILE A 511 10.05 -19.46 4.49
CA ILE A 511 8.60 -19.25 4.43
C ILE A 511 8.10 -18.76 5.78
N PHE A 512 7.79 -17.47 5.88
CA PHE A 512 7.27 -16.86 7.10
C PHE A 512 5.76 -17.16 7.22
N PRO A 513 5.32 -17.96 8.21
CA PRO A 513 3.98 -18.59 8.22
C PRO A 513 2.82 -17.62 8.46
N HIS A 514 3.13 -16.40 8.93
CA HIS A 514 2.15 -15.38 9.30
C HIS A 514 2.34 -14.04 8.57
N ALA A 515 3.44 -13.85 7.83
CA ALA A 515 3.72 -12.62 7.10
C ALA A 515 2.95 -12.51 5.78
N GLY A 516 2.69 -11.27 5.35
CA GLY A 516 2.09 -10.90 4.07
C GLY A 516 3.11 -10.73 2.94
N HIS A 517 2.99 -9.65 2.16
CA HIS A 517 3.79 -9.40 0.97
C HIS A 517 5.16 -8.79 1.31
N GLY A 518 6.15 -9.61 1.61
CA GLY A 518 7.50 -9.17 1.93
C GLY A 518 7.76 -9.20 3.44
N PRO A 519 7.93 -10.39 4.04
CA PRO A 519 8.36 -10.54 5.42
C PRO A 519 9.61 -9.73 5.77
N THR A 520 10.61 -9.66 4.89
CA THR A 520 11.93 -9.10 5.28
C THR A 520 11.93 -7.59 5.53
N ARG A 521 10.86 -6.89 5.13
CA ARG A 521 10.60 -5.45 5.37
C ARG A 521 9.51 -5.18 6.44
N SER A 522 9.11 -6.19 7.21
CA SER A 522 7.90 -6.16 8.04
C SER A 522 8.04 -6.92 9.36
N VAL A 523 8.62 -8.12 9.32
CA VAL A 523 8.92 -8.96 10.49
C VAL A 523 10.05 -8.34 11.31
N GLU A 524 9.85 -8.21 12.63
CA GLU A 524 10.72 -7.45 13.53
C GLU A 524 12.17 -7.97 13.55
N CYS A 525 12.35 -9.29 13.67
CA CYS A 525 13.66 -9.96 13.65
C CYS A 525 14.31 -10.06 12.26
N ALA A 526 13.64 -9.66 11.17
CA ALA A 526 14.15 -9.90 9.82
C ALA A 526 15.39 -9.06 9.47
N GLY A 527 15.64 -7.97 10.19
CA GLY A 527 16.89 -7.20 10.09
C GLY A 527 18.11 -8.00 10.52
N ASP A 528 17.99 -8.77 11.60
CA ASP A 528 19.08 -9.59 12.13
C ASP A 528 19.23 -10.89 11.34
N PHE A 529 18.12 -11.53 10.96
CA PHE A 529 18.10 -12.66 10.01
C PHE A 529 18.88 -12.35 8.71
N MET A 530 18.70 -11.15 8.14
CA MET A 530 19.47 -10.73 6.96
C MET A 530 20.93 -10.40 7.30
N ASN A 531 21.20 -9.73 8.42
CA ASN A 531 22.57 -9.41 8.82
C ASN A 531 23.42 -10.67 9.07
N ASP A 532 22.85 -11.68 9.72
CA ASP A 532 23.52 -12.96 9.99
C ASP A 532 23.68 -13.80 8.71
N PHE A 533 22.71 -13.79 7.79
CA PHE A 533 22.88 -14.38 6.45
C PHE A 533 23.98 -13.69 5.64
N PHE A 534 24.08 -12.35 5.67
CA PHE A 534 25.17 -11.64 4.99
C PHE A 534 26.52 -11.83 5.71
N ASP A 535 26.53 -12.09 7.02
CA ASP A 535 27.75 -12.35 7.81
C ASP A 535 28.35 -13.75 7.61
N ASP A 536 27.53 -14.78 7.41
CA ASP A 536 27.96 -16.09 6.89
C ASP A 536 26.91 -16.66 5.92
N PRO A 537 27.03 -16.39 4.60
CA PRO A 537 26.10 -16.92 3.61
C PRO A 537 26.05 -18.44 3.49
N GLN A 538 26.95 -19.19 4.16
CA GLN A 538 26.99 -20.66 4.18
C GLN A 538 26.42 -21.25 5.49
N ALA A 539 26.23 -20.45 6.54
CA ALA A 539 25.61 -20.90 7.79
C ALA A 539 24.12 -21.28 7.61
N ASP A 540 23.59 -22.15 8.47
CA ASP A 540 22.16 -22.45 8.51
C ASP A 540 21.35 -21.17 8.81
N LEU A 541 20.23 -20.96 8.12
CA LEU A 541 19.37 -19.80 8.33
C LEU A 541 18.71 -19.86 9.70
N ASP A 542 18.58 -18.72 10.39
CA ASP A 542 17.83 -18.65 11.64
C ASP A 542 16.38 -19.11 11.41
N GLN A 543 16.01 -20.22 12.06
CA GLN A 543 14.66 -20.77 12.02
C GLN A 543 13.77 -20.17 13.10
N ASP A 544 14.32 -19.60 14.17
CA ASP A 544 13.52 -19.04 15.26
C ASP A 544 12.82 -17.76 14.74
N CYS A 545 13.51 -16.89 13.99
CA CYS A 545 12.85 -15.76 13.31
C CYS A 545 11.87 -16.19 12.20
N VAL A 546 12.14 -17.30 11.48
CA VAL A 546 11.24 -17.77 10.39
C VAL A 546 9.98 -18.42 10.95
N GLU A 547 10.06 -19.21 12.02
CA GLU A 547 8.91 -19.89 12.65
C GLU A 547 8.14 -18.99 13.63
N GLU A 548 8.83 -18.21 14.48
CA GLU A 548 8.20 -17.38 15.53
C GLU A 548 8.02 -15.90 15.19
N GLY A 549 8.59 -15.40 14.08
CA GLY A 549 8.62 -13.97 13.69
C GLY A 549 7.27 -13.27 13.43
N GLY A 550 6.14 -13.90 13.72
CA GLY A 550 4.83 -13.26 13.73
C GLY A 550 3.77 -14.12 14.43
N GLU A 551 2.82 -13.50 15.13
CA GLU A 551 1.68 -14.23 15.71
C GLU A 551 0.55 -14.43 14.68
N ALA A 552 -0.11 -15.58 14.74
CA ALA A 552 -1.36 -15.82 14.00
C ALA A 552 -2.45 -14.76 14.34
N ALA A 553 -2.95 -14.08 13.29
CA ALA A 553 -3.83 -12.91 13.42
C ALA A 553 -5.09 -13.14 14.28
N LYS A 554 -5.24 -12.34 15.35
CA LYS A 554 -6.36 -12.38 16.31
C LYS A 554 -7.49 -11.46 15.83
N TYR A 555 -8.39 -11.97 15.00
CA TYR A 555 -9.38 -11.16 14.27
C TYR A 555 -10.31 -10.33 15.18
N LEU A 556 -10.72 -9.15 14.71
CA LEU A 556 -11.54 -8.16 15.42
C LEU A 556 -13.03 -8.56 15.58
N ALA A 557 -13.26 -9.76 16.13
CA ALA A 557 -14.58 -10.26 16.49
C ALA A 557 -15.23 -9.41 17.60
N GLY A 558 -16.46 -8.97 17.35
CA GLY A 558 -17.22 -8.07 18.22
C GLY A 558 -16.91 -6.58 18.05
N TYR A 559 -16.28 -6.17 16.93
CA TYR A 559 -15.91 -4.76 16.69
C TYR A 559 -17.10 -3.79 16.87
N PHE A 560 -16.83 -2.64 17.49
CA PHE A 560 -17.82 -1.61 17.76
C PHE A 560 -18.16 -0.84 16.49
N ARG A 561 -19.22 -1.23 15.78
CA ARG A 561 -19.66 -0.57 14.55
C ARG A 561 -20.05 0.89 14.84
N THR A 562 -19.48 1.83 14.08
CA THR A 562 -19.89 3.23 14.12
C THR A 562 -19.66 3.92 12.78
N ALA A 563 -20.55 4.84 12.42
CA ALA A 563 -20.44 5.66 11.22
C ALA A 563 -19.90 7.08 11.53
N ALA A 564 -19.19 7.25 12.65
CA ALA A 564 -18.72 8.55 13.11
C ALA A 564 -17.71 9.20 12.14
N VAL A 565 -16.74 8.43 11.63
CA VAL A 565 -15.71 8.91 10.69
C VAL A 565 -16.27 9.26 9.30
N PRO A 566 -17.02 8.38 8.58
CA PRO A 566 -17.62 8.77 7.31
C PRO A 566 -18.66 9.89 7.44
N ARG A 567 -19.37 10.00 8.58
CA ARG A 567 -20.17 11.20 8.90
C ARG A 567 -19.32 12.45 9.08
N GLY A 568 -18.10 12.31 9.61
CA GLY A 568 -17.13 13.38 9.81
C GLY A 568 -16.66 13.95 8.47
N ILE A 569 -16.10 13.08 7.61
CA ILE A 569 -15.57 13.45 6.28
C ILE A 569 -16.62 14.20 5.47
N VAL A 570 -17.81 13.61 5.27
CA VAL A 570 -18.90 14.23 4.50
C VAL A 570 -19.36 15.56 5.11
N MET A 571 -19.41 15.68 6.45
CA MET A 571 -19.81 16.93 7.08
C MET A 571 -18.72 18.01 7.02
N GLN A 572 -17.44 17.62 7.06
CA GLN A 572 -16.30 18.53 6.95
C GLN A 572 -16.23 19.14 5.55
N ALA A 573 -16.26 18.30 4.51
CA ALA A 573 -16.15 18.74 3.12
C ALA A 573 -17.39 19.54 2.65
N GLU A 574 -18.59 18.97 2.74
CA GLU A 574 -19.79 19.61 2.18
C GLU A 574 -20.40 20.69 3.08
N ARG A 575 -20.12 20.63 4.39
CA ARG A 575 -20.89 21.35 5.43
C ARG A 575 -19.99 21.90 6.53
N GLU A 576 -18.79 22.34 6.16
CA GLU A 576 -17.72 22.87 7.03
C GLU A 576 -18.23 23.73 8.20
N ARG A 577 -19.08 24.74 7.96
CA ARG A 577 -19.70 25.57 9.03
C ARG A 577 -20.53 24.77 10.04
N ARG A 578 -21.22 23.72 9.61
CA ARG A 578 -21.98 22.79 10.46
C ARG A 578 -21.04 21.84 11.20
N PHE A 579 -19.99 21.34 10.54
CA PHE A 579 -18.95 20.55 11.19
C PHE A 579 -18.29 21.33 12.33
N HIS A 580 -17.84 22.56 12.08
CA HIS A 580 -17.33 23.47 13.10
C HIS A 580 -18.36 23.78 14.21
N GLY A 581 -19.65 23.91 13.86
CA GLY A 581 -20.74 24.02 14.85
C GLY A 581 -20.90 22.77 15.74
N HIS A 582 -20.79 21.57 15.16
CA HIS A 582 -20.80 20.31 15.91
C HIS A 582 -19.56 20.14 16.79
N LEU A 583 -18.36 20.53 16.31
CA LEU A 583 -17.12 20.53 17.11
C LEU A 583 -17.19 21.53 18.27
N ALA A 584 -17.72 22.74 18.06
CA ALA A 584 -17.93 23.71 19.13
C ALA A 584 -18.95 23.21 20.17
N TRP A 585 -20.05 22.60 19.73
CA TRP A 585 -21.04 21.97 20.62
C TRP A 585 -20.42 20.83 21.45
N ALA A 586 -19.61 19.97 20.83
CA ALA A 586 -18.86 18.92 21.50
C ALA A 586 -17.88 19.50 22.53
N GLY A 587 -16.98 20.40 22.11
CA GLY A 587 -15.95 20.99 22.95
C GLY A 587 -16.50 21.74 24.18
N VAL A 588 -17.59 22.49 24.03
CA VAL A 588 -18.27 23.15 25.17
C VAL A 588 -18.89 22.12 26.11
N SER A 589 -19.55 21.08 25.58
CA SER A 589 -20.19 20.03 26.38
C SER A 589 -19.18 19.20 27.17
N TRP A 590 -18.06 18.83 26.53
CA TRP A 590 -16.98 18.08 27.14
C TRP A 590 -16.19 18.95 28.13
N GLY A 591 -15.80 20.17 27.75
CA GLY A 591 -15.05 21.09 28.61
C GLY A 591 -15.78 21.45 29.91
N LEU A 592 -17.09 21.73 29.85
CA LEU A 592 -17.91 21.98 31.05
C LEU A 592 -18.10 20.72 31.91
N SER A 593 -18.12 19.54 31.30
CA SER A 593 -18.19 18.25 32.02
C SER A 593 -16.87 17.94 32.74
N LEU A 594 -15.73 18.08 32.05
CA LEU A 594 -14.38 17.87 32.60
C LEU A 594 -14.04 18.90 33.68
N LEU A 595 -14.42 20.17 33.50
CA LEU A 595 -14.34 21.18 34.56
C LEU A 595 -15.17 20.79 35.79
N GLY A 596 -16.36 20.21 35.58
CA GLY A 596 -17.18 19.65 36.65
C GLY A 596 -16.48 18.50 37.40
N LEU A 597 -15.82 17.59 36.68
CA LEU A 597 -15.06 16.47 37.26
C LEU A 597 -13.94 16.94 38.20
N LEU A 598 -13.27 18.04 37.87
CA LEU A 598 -12.21 18.64 38.69
C LEU A 598 -12.76 19.49 39.85
N VAL A 599 -13.75 20.34 39.57
CA VAL A 599 -14.28 21.32 40.53
C VAL A 599 -15.12 20.67 41.62
N LEU A 600 -15.87 19.59 41.33
CA LEU A 600 -16.74 18.96 42.32
C LEU A 600 -15.97 18.28 43.48
N PRO A 601 -14.90 17.49 43.24
CA PRO A 601 -14.01 17.00 44.30
C PRO A 601 -13.24 18.13 44.99
N ALA A 602 -12.65 19.07 44.24
CA ALA A 602 -11.87 20.17 44.82
C ALA A 602 -12.72 21.03 45.78
N ALA A 603 -13.97 21.35 45.40
CA ALA A 603 -14.92 22.08 46.25
C ALA A 603 -15.43 21.25 47.44
N TRP A 604 -15.35 19.92 47.41
CA TRP A 604 -15.64 19.06 48.56
C TRP A 604 -14.45 19.03 49.54
N VAL A 605 -13.24 18.80 49.03
CA VAL A 605 -11.99 18.80 49.83
C VAL A 605 -11.79 20.15 50.51
N SER A 606 -11.86 21.25 49.75
CA SER A 606 -11.72 22.62 50.27
C SER A 606 -12.68 22.91 51.43
N ARG A 607 -13.96 22.50 51.33
CA ARG A 607 -14.94 22.69 52.40
C ARG A 607 -14.69 21.81 53.62
N ARG A 608 -14.18 20.58 53.41
CA ARG A 608 -13.83 19.66 54.49
C ARG A 608 -12.61 20.13 55.27
N LEU A 609 -11.60 20.68 54.60
CA LEU A 609 -10.43 21.31 55.23
C LEU A 609 -10.81 22.62 55.93
N GLY A 610 -11.63 23.47 55.31
CA GLY A 610 -12.10 24.73 55.88
C GLY A 610 -13.21 24.62 56.94
N GLY A 611 -13.48 23.42 57.47
CA GLY A 611 -14.49 23.20 58.53
C GLY A 611 -15.94 23.55 58.16
N ALA A 612 -16.24 23.78 56.89
CA ALA A 612 -17.50 24.38 56.45
C ALA A 612 -18.63 23.35 56.40
N ALA A 613 -19.75 23.62 57.09
CA ALA A 613 -20.90 22.73 57.16
C ALA A 613 -21.49 22.42 55.77
N ILE A 614 -21.29 21.18 55.30
CA ILE A 614 -21.74 20.72 53.97
C ILE A 614 -23.26 20.53 53.98
N LYS A 615 -24.01 21.60 53.64
CA LYS A 615 -25.46 21.51 53.44
C LYS A 615 -25.81 20.42 52.42
N GLY A 616 -26.64 19.47 52.86
CA GLY A 616 -27.04 18.29 52.08
C GLY A 616 -27.88 18.66 50.86
N ALA A 617 -27.41 18.24 49.68
CA ALA A 617 -28.03 18.51 48.38
C ALA A 617 -28.79 17.30 47.81
N GLY A 618 -29.22 16.37 48.67
CA GLY A 618 -29.56 15.00 48.23
C GLY A 618 -28.38 14.35 47.51
N SER A 619 -28.67 13.50 46.51
CA SER A 619 -27.66 12.87 45.66
C SER A 619 -27.13 13.77 44.53
N THR A 620 -27.64 15.00 44.36
CA THR A 620 -27.34 15.92 43.24
C THR A 620 -25.86 15.99 42.87
N ARG A 621 -24.98 16.25 43.85
CA ARG A 621 -23.53 16.40 43.62
C ARG A 621 -22.86 15.09 43.18
N PHE A 622 -23.32 13.97 43.71
CA PHE A 622 -22.79 12.64 43.42
C PHE A 622 -23.24 12.17 42.03
N LEU A 623 -24.52 12.35 41.69
CA LEU A 623 -25.04 12.02 40.35
C LEU A 623 -24.35 12.86 39.28
N ILE A 624 -24.18 14.17 39.48
CA ILE A 624 -23.48 15.01 38.49
C ILE A 624 -22.00 14.62 38.40
N PHE A 625 -21.32 14.31 39.51
CA PHE A 625 -19.95 13.78 39.50
C PHE A 625 -19.83 12.47 38.71
N LEU A 626 -20.75 11.51 38.92
CA LEU A 626 -20.81 10.27 38.14
C LEU A 626 -21.06 10.55 36.65
N GLY A 627 -21.93 11.51 36.32
CA GLY A 627 -22.13 11.96 34.93
C GLY A 627 -20.84 12.52 34.31
N THR A 628 -20.11 13.37 35.03
CA THR A 628 -18.85 13.94 34.53
C THR A 628 -17.72 12.91 34.42
N LEU A 629 -17.69 11.93 35.33
CA LEU A 629 -16.75 10.81 35.30
C LEU A 629 -17.06 9.87 34.12
N ALA A 630 -18.34 9.57 33.89
CA ALA A 630 -18.78 8.78 32.75
C ALA A 630 -18.45 9.47 31.41
N VAL A 631 -18.63 10.80 31.29
CA VAL A 631 -18.17 11.56 30.10
C VAL A 631 -16.65 11.48 29.94
N ALA A 632 -15.87 11.65 31.00
CA ALA A 632 -14.41 11.60 30.91
C ALA A 632 -13.89 10.22 30.48
N VAL A 633 -14.39 9.15 31.10
CA VAL A 633 -13.97 7.78 30.79
C VAL A 633 -14.51 7.32 29.43
N HIS A 634 -15.69 7.80 28.99
CA HIS A 634 -16.18 7.62 27.62
C HIS A 634 -15.21 8.21 26.59
N LEU A 635 -14.79 9.46 26.77
CA LEU A 635 -13.91 10.16 25.82
C LEU A 635 -12.50 9.58 25.79
N ILE A 636 -11.91 9.32 26.96
CA ILE A 636 -10.57 8.70 27.05
C ILE A 636 -10.60 7.29 26.45
N GLY A 637 -11.60 6.47 26.81
CA GLY A 637 -11.72 5.11 26.33
C GLY A 637 -11.99 5.00 24.82
N LEU A 638 -12.85 5.86 24.26
CA LEU A 638 -13.03 5.90 22.80
C LEU A 638 -11.84 6.51 22.06
N GLY A 639 -11.10 7.45 22.67
CA GLY A 639 -9.84 7.97 22.11
C GLY A 639 -8.74 6.91 22.05
N LEU A 640 -8.58 6.13 23.12
CA LEU A 640 -7.68 4.97 23.14
C LEU A 640 -8.15 3.89 22.16
N ALA A 641 -9.45 3.64 22.03
CA ALA A 641 -9.98 2.70 21.05
C ALA A 641 -9.74 3.15 19.61
N ALA A 642 -9.86 4.45 19.31
CA ALA A 642 -9.51 5.01 18.01
C ALA A 642 -8.03 4.83 17.69
N ARG A 643 -7.13 5.11 18.66
CA ARG A 643 -5.70 4.84 18.52
C ARG A 643 -5.44 3.35 18.23
N ALA A 644 -5.93 2.45 19.07
CA ALA A 644 -5.78 1.00 18.90
C ALA A 644 -6.50 0.42 17.68
N THR A 645 -7.35 1.19 17.00
CA THR A 645 -7.92 0.83 15.69
C THR A 645 -7.00 1.29 14.57
N ALA A 646 -6.51 2.53 14.63
CA ALA A 646 -5.57 3.09 13.66
C ALA A 646 -4.20 2.38 13.67
N GLU A 647 -3.74 1.91 14.84
CA GLU A 647 -2.53 1.06 15.01
C GLU A 647 -2.65 -0.30 14.31
N ILE A 648 -3.85 -0.75 13.94
CA ILE A 648 -4.07 -1.96 13.11
C ILE A 648 -4.29 -1.55 11.64
N THR A 649 -5.17 -0.58 11.37
CA THR A 649 -5.28 0.12 10.08
C THR A 649 -6.27 1.27 10.17
N GLU A 650 -5.92 2.45 9.63
CA GLU A 650 -6.85 3.58 9.55
C GLU A 650 -8.14 3.24 8.79
N ALA A 651 -8.09 2.32 7.80
CA ALA A 651 -9.24 1.91 7.01
C ALA A 651 -10.37 1.30 7.86
N MET A 652 -10.03 0.64 8.98
CA MET A 652 -11.01 0.06 9.90
C MET A 652 -11.90 1.14 10.55
N MET A 653 -11.38 2.35 10.73
CA MET A 653 -12.13 3.48 11.33
C MET A 653 -13.34 3.92 10.51
N LEU A 654 -13.42 3.57 9.21
CA LEU A 654 -14.61 3.80 8.39
C LEU A 654 -15.81 2.96 8.83
N PHE A 655 -15.56 1.79 9.43
CA PHE A 655 -16.56 0.77 9.74
C PHE A 655 -16.83 0.62 11.25
N GLY A 656 -15.83 0.89 12.09
CA GLY A 656 -15.96 0.78 13.54
C GLY A 656 -14.66 0.99 14.31
N LEU A 657 -14.64 0.53 15.55
CA LEU A 657 -13.49 0.53 16.46
C LEU A 657 -13.26 -0.87 17.04
N VAL A 658 -12.08 -1.12 17.61
CA VAL A 658 -11.74 -2.36 18.34
C VAL A 658 -12.84 -2.81 19.33
N PRO A 659 -13.08 -4.13 19.51
CA PRO A 659 -14.26 -4.66 20.20
C PRO A 659 -14.55 -4.07 21.59
N TRP A 660 -13.51 -3.82 22.38
CA TRP A 660 -13.65 -3.30 23.75
C TRP A 660 -14.17 -1.85 23.83
N ALA A 661 -14.21 -1.11 22.71
CA ALA A 661 -14.78 0.23 22.63
C ALA A 661 -16.27 0.27 23.07
N VAL A 662 -17.01 -0.83 22.91
CA VAL A 662 -18.43 -0.93 23.29
C VAL A 662 -18.65 -0.64 24.79
N TRP A 663 -17.72 -1.01 25.67
CA TRP A 663 -17.80 -0.73 27.10
C TRP A 663 -17.74 0.77 27.40
N PHE A 664 -16.92 1.50 26.65
CA PHE A 664 -16.83 2.95 26.73
C PHE A 664 -18.02 3.64 26.04
N ALA A 665 -18.57 3.08 24.97
CA ALA A 665 -19.79 3.57 24.35
C ALA A 665 -21.00 3.54 25.32
N TRP A 666 -21.14 2.49 26.16
CA TRP A 666 -22.18 2.42 27.21
C TRP A 666 -22.11 3.52 28.27
N LEU A 667 -20.97 4.20 28.44
CA LEU A 667 -20.85 5.31 29.39
C LEU A 667 -21.59 6.57 28.93
N ALA A 668 -21.86 6.75 27.63
CA ALA A 668 -22.66 7.88 27.15
C ALA A 668 -24.12 7.85 27.63
N PRO A 669 -24.93 6.78 27.42
CA PRO A 669 -26.28 6.71 27.99
C PRO A 669 -26.29 6.72 29.53
N LEU A 670 -25.26 6.18 30.19
CA LEU A 670 -25.12 6.31 31.65
C LEU A 670 -24.89 7.77 32.08
N ALA A 671 -24.04 8.53 31.37
CA ALA A 671 -23.88 9.97 31.60
C ALA A 671 -25.18 10.75 31.40
N LEU A 672 -26.04 10.35 30.44
CA LEU A 672 -27.37 10.93 30.25
C LEU A 672 -28.25 10.71 31.50
N LEU A 673 -28.32 9.48 32.01
CA LEU A 673 -29.12 9.12 33.18
C LEU A 673 -28.62 9.82 34.46
N PHE A 674 -27.30 9.88 34.66
CA PHE A 674 -26.67 10.57 35.78
C PHE A 674 -26.87 12.09 35.72
N GLY A 675 -26.72 12.70 34.54
CA GLY A 675 -27.00 14.12 34.31
C GLY A 675 -28.47 14.47 34.57
N LEU A 676 -29.40 13.68 34.03
CA LEU A 676 -30.84 13.88 34.20
C LEU A 676 -31.27 13.73 35.67
N GLY A 677 -30.85 12.65 36.33
CA GLY A 677 -31.12 12.43 37.75
C GLY A 677 -30.48 13.51 38.63
N GLY A 678 -29.29 13.99 38.26
CA GLY A 678 -28.60 15.12 38.87
C GLY A 678 -29.42 16.42 38.80
N LEU A 679 -29.95 16.76 37.62
CA LEU A 679 -30.79 17.94 37.42
C LEU A 679 -32.14 17.84 38.16
N ILE A 680 -32.81 16.68 38.11
CA ILE A 680 -34.08 16.45 38.83
C ILE A 680 -33.88 16.60 40.35
N GLN A 681 -32.82 16.00 40.90
CA GLN A 681 -32.50 16.15 42.33
C GLN A 681 -32.04 17.57 42.67
N GLY A 682 -31.29 18.23 41.78
CA GLY A 682 -30.89 19.63 41.93
C GLY A 682 -32.09 20.59 41.97
N TRP A 683 -33.12 20.31 41.18
CA TRP A 683 -34.40 21.03 41.21
C TRP A 683 -35.20 20.74 42.49
N ARG A 684 -35.26 19.46 42.91
CA ARG A 684 -35.97 19.02 44.13
C ARG A 684 -35.36 19.61 45.40
N TYR A 685 -34.03 19.72 45.48
CA TYR A 685 -33.31 20.22 46.65
C TYR A 685 -32.80 21.67 46.48
N ARG A 686 -33.28 22.42 45.48
CA ARG A 686 -32.78 23.75 45.10
C ARG A 686 -32.65 24.74 46.27
N GLU A 687 -33.60 24.74 47.21
CA GLU A 687 -33.62 25.63 48.38
C GLU A 687 -32.52 25.31 49.42
N ARG A 688 -31.95 24.09 49.39
CA ARG A 688 -30.84 23.67 50.25
C ARG A 688 -29.46 23.98 49.65
N ILE A 689 -29.41 24.51 48.43
CA ILE A 689 -28.17 24.72 47.65
C ILE A 689 -27.99 26.23 47.38
N ALA A 690 -26.82 26.76 47.75
CA ALA A 690 -26.46 28.16 47.50
C ALA A 690 -26.50 28.52 46.00
N ALA A 691 -26.87 29.76 45.66
CA ALA A 691 -27.20 30.15 44.28
C ALA A 691 -26.09 29.85 43.26
N GLY A 692 -24.85 30.30 43.48
CA GLY A 692 -23.73 29.99 42.57
C GLY A 692 -23.44 28.49 42.46
N ALA A 693 -23.60 27.74 43.56
CA ALA A 693 -23.46 26.28 43.55
C ALA A 693 -24.61 25.57 42.82
N ARG A 694 -25.82 26.16 42.77
CA ARG A 694 -26.89 25.68 41.88
C ARG A 694 -26.53 25.91 40.43
N ILE A 695 -26.09 27.12 40.06
CA ILE A 695 -25.75 27.47 38.68
C ILE A 695 -24.66 26.51 38.15
N GLY A 696 -23.57 26.31 38.90
CA GLY A 696 -22.54 25.34 38.53
C GLY A 696 -23.07 23.91 38.35
N LEU A 697 -23.86 23.40 39.31
CA LEU A 697 -24.44 22.05 39.21
C LEU A 697 -25.41 21.91 38.03
N PHE A 698 -26.24 22.92 37.74
CA PHE A 698 -27.15 22.89 36.59
C PHE A 698 -26.40 22.98 35.26
N LEU A 699 -25.37 23.84 35.14
CA LEU A 699 -24.52 23.92 33.95
C LEU A 699 -23.77 22.60 33.71
N THR A 700 -23.16 22.01 34.74
CA THR A 700 -22.47 20.71 34.60
C THR A 700 -23.46 19.57 34.30
N GLY A 701 -24.64 19.54 34.92
CA GLY A 701 -25.67 18.54 34.61
C GLY A 701 -26.15 18.64 33.16
N LEU A 702 -26.42 19.86 32.67
CA LEU A 702 -26.77 20.11 31.26
C LEU A 702 -25.61 19.75 30.33
N ALA A 703 -24.36 20.03 30.70
CA ALA A 703 -23.18 19.65 29.93
C ALA A 703 -23.05 18.11 29.81
N THR A 704 -23.30 17.35 30.88
CA THR A 704 -23.28 15.88 30.81
C THR A 704 -24.40 15.29 29.95
N LEU A 705 -25.59 15.90 29.95
CA LEU A 705 -26.65 15.56 28.99
C LEU A 705 -26.21 15.87 27.56
N SER A 706 -25.71 17.07 27.34
CA SER A 706 -25.28 17.58 26.04
C SER A 706 -24.15 16.73 25.44
N ALA A 707 -23.16 16.34 26.24
CA ALA A 707 -22.06 15.45 25.84
C ALA A 707 -22.58 14.07 25.40
N SER A 708 -23.56 13.51 26.11
CA SER A 708 -24.18 12.25 25.72
C SER A 708 -25.00 12.35 24.42
N LEU A 709 -25.68 13.49 24.20
CA LEU A 709 -26.41 13.78 22.96
C LEU A 709 -25.48 14.02 21.77
N VAL A 710 -24.29 14.61 21.99
CA VAL A 710 -23.21 14.66 20.98
C VAL A 710 -22.84 13.24 20.57
N SER A 711 -22.53 12.36 21.54
CA SER A 711 -22.20 10.96 21.26
C SER A 711 -23.33 10.22 20.53
N LEU A 712 -24.61 10.49 20.87
CA LEU A 712 -25.76 9.91 20.17
C LEU A 712 -25.82 10.35 18.69
N VAL A 713 -25.70 11.65 18.44
CA VAL A 713 -25.78 12.24 17.08
C VAL A 713 -24.62 11.79 16.20
N TRP A 714 -23.44 11.59 16.77
CA TRP A 714 -22.27 11.09 16.05
C TRP A 714 -22.27 9.57 15.82
N GLY A 715 -23.11 8.80 16.52
CA GLY A 715 -23.18 7.34 16.41
C GLY A 715 -22.23 6.59 17.35
N LEU A 716 -21.81 7.23 18.44
CA LEU A 716 -20.92 6.68 19.48
C LEU A 716 -21.72 6.08 20.66
N TRP A 717 -22.93 5.58 20.38
CA TRP A 717 -23.79 4.85 21.32
C TRP A 717 -23.90 3.38 20.90
N PRO A 718 -24.02 2.44 21.85
CA PRO A 718 -24.10 1.00 21.58
C PRO A 718 -25.44 0.53 20.97
N LEU A 719 -26.33 1.46 20.62
CA LEU A 719 -27.57 1.17 19.88
C LEU A 719 -27.36 1.08 18.36
N PHE A 720 -26.16 1.40 17.86
CA PHE A 720 -25.79 1.33 16.45
C PHE A 720 -24.77 0.20 16.16
N SER A 721 -24.27 -0.45 17.22
CA SER A 721 -23.22 -1.47 17.18
C SER A 721 -23.73 -2.90 17.06
#